data_AF-A0A1N6QUV8-F1
#
_entry.id   AF-A0A1N6QUV8-F1
#
_cell.length_a   1.000
_cell.length_b   1.000
_cell.length_c   1.000
_cell.angle_alpha   90.00
_cell.angle_beta   90.00
_cell.angle_gamma   90.00
#
_symmetry.space_group_name_H-M   'P 1'
#
loop_
_entity.id
_entity.type
_entity.pdbx_description
1 polymer ?
#
loop_
_entity_poly.entity_id
_entity_poly.type
_entity_poly.pdbx_seq_one_letter_code
_entity_poly.pdbx_strand_id
1 'polypeptide(L)'
;MRIGETRLLLKIDRGASPQDPQGKKGSRREEKKKKSPLAVFHEVSVAGSREKCQFYCVSAGFIVALSPLSPYNALWRKKEAIMATVRDVQKIIHRYARHIRGPRFSLLALMEYIPSFVRRYQDDHPELELLLGPDSQDLLLGHLDQLEQAGIIELTRETPSTPPSSIYYNTFYTAEIQRWYTRMNDDKSLSFPTEEDIPVPIPSHIIQTVAVAENLMHWIEAEEEEPGQILRLRFPDGVNPLITTVRSLREQMLPLVLAKIRDYLRSDNTASFMETKLRAIFRNREMLVRDEIETAQIRPNEALQSILKPNDFQFHFWTQMSSMIIKEYAQKGEKLDREHSFCQAAYLLGYYVVHHKTSVQKDQQREEARKILRGHLQKPPYVFELHDLYMLTDDRGVLLTKKIARSDIETWIQEMLKRPSEQEISELVSFDTPEKKGLIIHSGQYVPLLLRLIQSAAPVLRRSLTHRMLTELQDDQREDWHKDDAAFEFELLEQVRREFPLLYGLASFKTLFLVLDGQDLPQHEKTPAMAMIDRSKHSLRSWSSILKITREEVFRDARIQLPFWMVIPVLGSLIRLFRAMFSSSGADKKTQNKAKPKEKNPPRPTSSRGRKQHFQAQIEDLQSRYLSPGQSPQDRLDQLRQSWNPLIDPTAHENLVQDVNTLCRDILRRRRYDRSLQPPSPEHIRDLARKIAASSSFERIKRQKDLQTYLELYMLTLLKKV
;
A
#
# COMPACT_ATOMS: atom_id res chain seq x y z
N MET A 1 -15.31 19.92 43.63
CA MET A 1 -15.16 19.37 45.00
C MET A 1 -13.83 18.58 45.05
N ARG A 2 -13.36 18.16 46.23
CA ARG A 2 -11.93 17.85 46.49
C ARG A 2 -11.40 16.50 45.94
N ILE A 3 -10.07 16.46 45.90
CA ILE A 3 -9.10 15.40 45.59
C ILE A 3 -9.17 14.18 46.55
N GLY A 4 -8.72 13.01 46.06
CA GLY A 4 -8.16 11.86 46.80
C GLY A 4 -7.80 10.75 45.80
N GLU A 5 -6.53 10.54 45.40
CA GLU A 5 -5.51 9.71 46.08
C GLU A 5 -5.97 8.27 46.36
N THR A 6 -5.30 7.20 45.91
CA THR A 6 -3.97 6.81 46.45
C THR A 6 -3.12 5.92 45.51
N ARG A 7 -1.81 5.85 45.77
CA ARG A 7 -0.80 4.95 45.16
C ARG A 7 -0.86 3.52 45.72
N LEU A 8 -0.22 2.55 45.04
CA LEU A 8 0.87 1.74 45.65
C LEU A 8 1.74 0.97 44.63
N LEU A 9 2.95 0.57 45.06
CA LEU A 9 4.05 -0.02 44.27
C LEU A 9 4.51 -1.37 44.86
N LEU A 10 4.86 -2.34 44.00
CA LEU A 10 5.74 -3.53 44.18
C LEU A 10 6.15 -3.98 42.74
N LYS A 11 7.38 -4.39 42.34
CA LYS A 11 8.69 -4.69 42.96
C LYS A 11 8.90 -6.13 43.52
N ILE A 12 10.17 -6.58 43.46
CA ILE A 12 10.80 -7.83 43.96
C ILE A 12 10.62 -9.04 43.02
N ASP A 13 11.65 -9.84 42.66
CA ASP A 13 13.12 -9.65 42.61
C ASP A 13 13.77 -10.68 41.65
N ARG A 14 15.07 -10.51 41.34
CA ARG A 14 15.96 -11.55 40.76
C ARG A 14 17.09 -11.88 41.76
N GLY A 15 17.41 -13.16 41.95
CA GLY A 15 18.57 -13.63 42.71
C GLY A 15 18.83 -15.12 42.44
N ALA A 16 20.09 -15.57 42.48
CA ALA A 16 20.48 -16.90 41.97
C ALA A 16 21.53 -17.63 42.82
N SER A 17 21.43 -18.98 42.83
CA SER A 17 22.48 -19.98 43.13
C SER A 17 23.08 -20.02 44.55
N PRO A 18 23.86 -21.08 44.90
CA PRO A 18 23.87 -22.46 44.39
C PRO A 18 23.94 -23.54 45.51
N GLN A 19 23.66 -24.80 45.20
CA GLN A 19 24.42 -25.96 45.75
C GLN A 19 24.13 -27.27 44.99
N ASP A 20 25.21 -28.00 44.72
CA ASP A 20 25.33 -29.33 44.09
C ASP A 20 26.44 -30.04 44.93
N PRO A 21 26.50 -31.39 45.12
CA PRO A 21 26.92 -32.26 44.02
C PRO A 21 26.47 -33.75 44.04
N GLN A 22 26.72 -34.41 42.89
CA GLN A 22 27.13 -35.82 42.63
C GLN A 22 26.16 -36.58 41.68
N GLY A 23 26.58 -37.09 40.51
CA GLY A 23 27.82 -36.90 39.74
C GLY A 23 28.11 -38.03 38.72
N LYS A 24 29.06 -37.81 37.78
CA LYS A 24 29.75 -38.81 36.89
C LYS A 24 28.86 -39.47 35.80
N LYS A 25 29.23 -39.70 34.53
CA LYS A 25 30.41 -39.54 33.61
C LYS A 25 29.81 -39.28 32.18
N GLY A 26 30.49 -38.82 31.11
CA GLY A 26 31.87 -38.40 30.85
C GLY A 26 32.19 -38.44 29.31
N SER A 27 33.23 -37.71 28.85
CA SER A 27 33.80 -37.70 27.47
C SER A 27 32.91 -37.08 26.35
N ARG A 28 33.28 -36.08 25.51
CA ARG A 28 34.50 -35.76 24.71
C ARG A 28 34.87 -36.92 23.72
N ARG A 29 35.29 -36.71 22.46
CA ARG A 29 36.01 -35.57 21.83
C ARG A 29 36.08 -35.74 20.29
N GLU A 30 36.23 -34.64 19.51
CA GLU A 30 37.04 -34.48 18.25
C GLU A 30 36.78 -35.45 17.03
N GLU A 31 37.04 -35.18 15.72
CA GLU A 31 37.52 -34.02 14.93
C GLU A 31 37.35 -34.21 13.38
N LYS A 32 37.67 -33.17 12.59
CA LYS A 32 38.31 -33.16 11.23
C LYS A 32 37.58 -33.56 9.91
N LYS A 33 37.29 -32.51 9.13
CA LYS A 33 37.81 -32.18 7.76
C LYS A 33 38.16 -33.31 6.74
N LYS A 34 37.58 -33.21 5.53
CA LYS A 34 38.23 -33.13 4.17
C LYS A 34 37.15 -32.96 3.08
N LYS A 35 37.18 -31.90 2.26
CA LYS A 35 37.83 -31.73 0.92
C LYS A 35 37.22 -32.57 -0.23
N SER A 36 36.63 -31.86 -1.20
CA SER A 36 36.34 -32.27 -2.60
C SER A 36 37.63 -32.61 -3.38
N PRO A 37 37.56 -33.27 -4.56
CA PRO A 37 37.44 -32.52 -5.83
C PRO A 37 36.76 -33.25 -7.03
N LEU A 38 36.58 -32.49 -8.14
CA LEU A 38 36.51 -32.80 -9.60
C LEU A 38 36.10 -34.23 -10.05
N ALA A 39 35.05 -34.42 -10.88
CA ALA A 39 34.87 -34.05 -12.30
C ALA A 39 35.64 -34.94 -13.31
N VAL A 40 34.94 -35.46 -14.33
CA VAL A 40 35.42 -35.75 -15.71
C VAL A 40 34.20 -36.03 -16.62
N PHE A 41 34.25 -35.53 -17.86
CA PHE A 41 33.27 -35.79 -18.92
C PHE A 41 33.46 -37.19 -19.53
N HIS A 42 32.39 -37.78 -20.07
CA HIS A 42 32.51 -38.54 -21.32
C HIS A 42 31.33 -38.26 -22.25
N GLU A 43 31.67 -37.97 -23.50
CA GLU A 43 30.78 -37.55 -24.57
C GLU A 43 30.63 -38.70 -25.57
N VAL A 44 29.39 -39.13 -25.87
CA VAL A 44 29.06 -39.86 -27.11
C VAL A 44 27.68 -39.40 -27.57
N SER A 45 27.60 -38.97 -28.83
CA SER A 45 26.39 -38.49 -29.50
C SER A 45 25.56 -39.65 -30.07
N VAL A 46 24.23 -39.49 -30.17
CA VAL A 46 23.49 -39.45 -31.46
C VAL A 46 21.97 -39.37 -31.24
N ALA A 47 21.37 -38.35 -31.85
CA ALA A 47 19.98 -38.19 -32.34
C ALA A 47 18.75 -38.69 -31.54
N GLY A 48 17.76 -37.78 -31.38
CA GLY A 48 16.37 -38.12 -31.72
C GLY A 48 15.23 -37.68 -30.78
N SER A 49 14.59 -36.56 -31.13
CA SER A 49 13.13 -36.33 -30.96
C SER A 49 12.48 -36.31 -29.56
N ARG A 50 12.16 -35.07 -29.13
CA ARG A 50 10.86 -34.59 -28.59
C ARG A 50 10.28 -35.13 -27.25
N GLU A 51 9.79 -34.14 -26.48
CA GLU A 51 8.74 -34.14 -25.43
C GLU A 51 9.07 -34.39 -23.94
N LYS A 52 8.95 -33.28 -23.18
CA LYS A 52 8.23 -33.10 -21.90
C LYS A 52 8.63 -33.94 -20.66
N CYS A 53 9.32 -33.29 -19.73
CA CYS A 53 9.05 -33.38 -18.29
C CYS A 53 8.31 -32.09 -17.87
N GLN A 54 7.13 -32.18 -17.25
CA GLN A 54 6.91 -32.09 -15.79
C GLN A 54 7.52 -30.84 -15.12
N PHE A 55 6.69 -30.02 -14.46
CA PHE A 55 6.63 -29.90 -12.98
C PHE A 55 5.46 -28.98 -12.55
N TYR A 56 4.60 -29.49 -11.65
CA TYR A 56 3.77 -28.80 -10.63
C TYR A 56 3.05 -27.48 -10.97
N CYS A 57 1.71 -27.52 -10.94
CA CYS A 57 0.86 -26.34 -10.71
C CYS A 57 0.10 -26.48 -9.38
N VAL A 58 0.23 -25.45 -8.54
CA VAL A 58 -0.58 -25.26 -7.32
C VAL A 58 -1.97 -24.76 -7.70
N SER A 59 -2.97 -25.12 -6.91
CA SER A 59 -4.38 -24.78 -7.11
C SER A 59 -4.64 -23.26 -7.05
N ALA A 60 -5.09 -22.70 -8.18
CA ALA A 60 -5.81 -21.43 -8.23
C ALA A 60 -7.06 -21.61 -9.08
N GLY A 61 -8.24 -21.45 -8.48
CA GLY A 61 -9.51 -21.62 -9.17
C GLY A 61 -9.80 -20.46 -10.12
N PHE A 62 -9.86 -20.76 -11.42
CA PHE A 62 -10.45 -19.87 -12.43
C PHE A 62 -11.43 -20.68 -13.29
N ILE A 63 -12.72 -20.33 -13.22
CA ILE A 63 -13.73 -20.84 -14.14
C ILE A 63 -13.55 -20.09 -15.46
N VAL A 64 -12.90 -20.73 -16.43
CA VAL A 64 -12.86 -20.26 -17.82
C VAL A 64 -13.89 -21.04 -18.62
N ALA A 65 -14.87 -20.32 -19.18
CA ALA A 65 -15.83 -20.90 -20.09
C ALA A 65 -15.15 -21.27 -21.42
N LEU A 66 -15.26 -22.53 -21.84
CA LEU A 66 -14.84 -22.98 -23.17
C LEU A 66 -15.99 -23.76 -23.84
N SER A 67 -16.27 -23.39 -25.08
CA SER A 67 -17.28 -24.03 -25.93
C SER A 67 -16.97 -25.51 -26.21
N PRO A 68 -17.99 -26.34 -26.46
CA PRO A 68 -17.81 -27.79 -26.58
C PRO A 68 -17.32 -28.19 -27.98
N LEU A 69 -16.41 -29.17 -28.06
CA LEU A 69 -16.24 -30.10 -29.20
C LEU A 69 -15.12 -31.12 -28.92
N SER A 70 -15.43 -32.24 -28.25
CA SER A 70 -14.70 -33.50 -28.39
C SER A 70 -15.52 -34.68 -27.80
N PRO A 71 -15.84 -35.72 -28.59
CA PRO A 71 -16.61 -36.87 -28.09
C PRO A 71 -15.82 -37.75 -27.10
N TYR A 72 -14.49 -37.61 -27.00
CA TYR A 72 -13.67 -38.37 -26.06
C TYR A 72 -13.93 -37.99 -24.58
N ASN A 73 -14.30 -36.74 -24.30
CA ASN A 73 -14.61 -36.29 -22.94
C ASN A 73 -15.94 -36.85 -22.42
N ALA A 74 -16.86 -37.28 -23.31
CA ALA A 74 -18.14 -37.85 -22.91
C ALA A 74 -18.01 -39.28 -22.34
N LEU A 75 -17.05 -40.07 -22.86
CA LEU A 75 -16.77 -41.43 -22.38
C LEU A 75 -16.05 -41.44 -21.03
N TRP A 76 -15.14 -40.49 -20.79
CA TRP A 76 -14.52 -40.31 -19.47
C TRP A 76 -15.53 -39.83 -18.43
N ARG A 77 -16.34 -38.80 -18.74
CA ARG A 77 -17.43 -38.36 -17.84
C ARG A 77 -18.47 -39.45 -17.57
N LYS A 78 -18.75 -40.35 -18.52
CA LYS A 78 -19.62 -41.52 -18.27
C LYS A 78 -18.98 -42.58 -17.34
N LYS A 79 -17.65 -42.66 -17.24
CA LYS A 79 -16.97 -43.52 -16.26
C LYS A 79 -16.90 -42.88 -14.88
N GLU A 80 -16.66 -41.56 -14.80
CA GLU A 80 -16.74 -40.83 -13.53
C GLU A 80 -18.17 -40.80 -12.96
N ALA A 81 -19.20 -40.82 -13.82
CA ALA A 81 -20.61 -40.88 -13.44
C ALA A 81 -21.09 -42.26 -12.96
N ILE A 82 -20.24 -43.30 -12.97
CA ILE A 82 -20.56 -44.65 -12.50
C ILE A 82 -19.42 -45.12 -11.59
N MET A 83 -19.22 -44.41 -10.48
CA MET A 83 -18.45 -44.86 -9.32
C MET A 83 -19.20 -44.44 -8.06
N ALA A 84 -19.45 -45.39 -7.14
CA ALA A 84 -19.98 -45.06 -5.83
C ALA A 84 -19.03 -44.07 -5.13
N THR A 85 -19.53 -42.93 -4.68
CA THR A 85 -18.67 -41.91 -4.09
C THR A 85 -18.50 -42.12 -2.58
N VAL A 86 -17.44 -41.54 -2.01
CA VAL A 86 -17.24 -41.45 -0.55
C VAL A 86 -18.49 -40.95 0.18
N ARG A 87 -19.20 -40.00 -0.45
CA ARG A 87 -20.44 -39.41 0.06
C ARG A 87 -21.60 -40.40 0.08
N ASP A 88 -21.61 -41.39 -0.81
CA ASP A 88 -22.64 -42.43 -0.85
C ASP A 88 -22.39 -43.49 0.22
N VAL A 89 -21.12 -43.89 0.43
CA VAL A 89 -20.72 -44.70 1.59
C VAL A 89 -21.09 -43.99 2.89
N GLN A 90 -20.87 -42.67 3.00
CA GLN A 90 -21.32 -41.87 4.14
C GLN A 90 -22.85 -41.89 4.33
N LYS A 91 -23.66 -41.82 3.25
CA LYS A 91 -25.13 -41.95 3.34
C LYS A 91 -25.53 -43.33 3.87
N ILE A 92 -24.85 -44.40 3.44
CA ILE A 92 -25.11 -45.77 3.90
C ILE A 92 -24.81 -45.90 5.39
N ILE A 93 -23.61 -45.47 5.82
CA ILE A 93 -23.18 -45.41 7.23
C ILE A 93 -24.20 -44.66 8.09
N HIS A 94 -24.60 -43.45 7.67
CA HIS A 94 -25.58 -42.63 8.37
C HIS A 94 -26.92 -43.35 8.55
N ARG A 95 -27.45 -43.97 7.48
CA ARG A 95 -28.73 -44.69 7.52
C ARG A 95 -28.66 -45.99 8.32
N TYR A 96 -27.52 -46.68 8.28
CA TYR A 96 -27.29 -47.90 9.06
C TYR A 96 -27.17 -47.61 10.57
N ALA A 97 -26.36 -46.61 10.94
CA ALA A 97 -26.25 -46.11 12.32
C ALA A 97 -27.62 -45.71 12.90
N ARG A 98 -28.49 -45.11 12.08
CA ARG A 98 -29.88 -44.80 12.44
C ARG A 98 -30.79 -46.04 12.53
N HIS A 99 -30.59 -47.07 11.70
CA HIS A 99 -31.34 -48.33 11.78
C HIS A 99 -31.08 -49.06 13.11
N ILE A 100 -29.81 -49.16 13.50
CA ILE A 100 -29.40 -49.76 14.78
C ILE A 100 -29.60 -48.82 16.00
N ARG A 101 -29.91 -47.54 15.75
CA ARG A 101 -30.01 -46.45 16.74
C ARG A 101 -28.74 -46.32 17.61
N GLY A 102 -27.58 -46.28 16.98
CA GLY A 102 -26.31 -46.19 17.71
C GLY A 102 -25.14 -45.72 16.83
N PRO A 103 -24.13 -45.05 17.43
CA PRO A 103 -22.98 -44.52 16.70
C PRO A 103 -21.91 -45.58 16.39
N ARG A 104 -21.93 -46.76 17.02
CA ARG A 104 -20.90 -47.81 16.87
C ARG A 104 -21.49 -49.10 16.30
N PHE A 105 -20.81 -49.71 15.33
CA PHE A 105 -21.19 -50.98 14.72
C PHE A 105 -19.98 -51.72 14.13
N SER A 106 -20.13 -53.01 13.82
CA SER A 106 -19.08 -53.80 13.17
C SER A 106 -19.05 -53.60 11.66
N LEU A 107 -17.88 -53.75 11.03
CA LEU A 107 -17.76 -53.72 9.57
C LEU A 107 -18.61 -54.83 8.91
N LEU A 108 -18.61 -56.03 9.49
CA LEU A 108 -19.39 -57.17 9.01
C LEU A 108 -20.89 -56.84 8.92
N ALA A 109 -21.45 -56.25 9.97
CA ALA A 109 -22.88 -55.94 10.01
C ALA A 109 -23.26 -54.77 9.06
N LEU A 110 -22.31 -53.88 8.74
CA LEU A 110 -22.47 -52.90 7.65
C LEU A 110 -22.47 -53.61 6.28
N MET A 111 -21.54 -54.55 6.04
CA MET A 111 -21.46 -55.32 4.80
C MET A 111 -22.72 -56.17 4.56
N GLU A 112 -23.29 -56.78 5.60
CA GLU A 112 -24.58 -57.49 5.51
C GLU A 112 -25.76 -56.56 5.16
N TYR A 113 -25.70 -55.30 5.60
CA TYR A 113 -26.74 -54.31 5.32
C TYR A 113 -26.69 -53.77 3.88
N ILE A 114 -25.50 -53.57 3.31
CA ILE A 114 -25.30 -52.97 1.98
C ILE A 114 -26.18 -53.63 0.88
N PRO A 115 -26.24 -54.97 0.71
CA PRO A 115 -27.14 -55.61 -0.26
C PRO A 115 -28.62 -55.25 -0.10
N SER A 116 -29.11 -55.11 1.13
CA SER A 116 -30.50 -54.69 1.39
C SER A 116 -30.72 -53.20 1.09
N PHE A 117 -29.68 -52.39 1.26
CA PHE A 117 -29.70 -50.97 0.97
C PHE A 117 -29.70 -50.69 -0.53
N VAL A 118 -28.74 -51.27 -1.27
CA VAL A 118 -28.58 -51.05 -2.71
C VAL A 118 -29.85 -51.44 -3.46
N ARG A 119 -30.40 -52.63 -3.21
CA ARG A 119 -31.67 -53.10 -3.81
C ARG A 119 -32.88 -52.18 -3.55
N ARG A 120 -32.83 -51.33 -2.53
CA ARG A 120 -33.92 -50.40 -2.17
C ARG A 120 -33.79 -49.03 -2.84
N TYR A 121 -32.62 -48.70 -3.38
CA TYR A 121 -32.30 -47.42 -4.00
C TYR A 121 -31.65 -47.58 -5.39
N GLN A 122 -31.74 -48.77 -5.99
CA GLN A 122 -31.12 -49.15 -7.25
C GLN A 122 -31.65 -48.31 -8.43
N ASP A 123 -32.95 -47.99 -8.42
CA ASP A 123 -33.59 -47.16 -9.45
C ASP A 123 -33.18 -45.68 -9.37
N ASP A 124 -32.92 -45.17 -8.17
CA ASP A 124 -32.51 -43.77 -7.93
C ASP A 124 -30.99 -43.56 -8.09
N HIS A 125 -30.19 -44.59 -7.83
CA HIS A 125 -28.73 -44.54 -7.70
C HIS A 125 -28.04 -45.80 -8.26
N PRO A 126 -27.98 -45.99 -9.59
CA PRO A 126 -27.39 -47.17 -10.22
C PRO A 126 -25.88 -47.34 -9.93
N GLU A 127 -25.16 -46.26 -9.60
CA GLU A 127 -23.75 -46.28 -9.19
C GLU A 127 -23.48 -47.15 -7.94
N LEU A 128 -24.51 -47.43 -7.13
CA LEU A 128 -24.40 -48.24 -5.93
C LEU A 128 -24.23 -49.75 -6.20
N GLU A 129 -24.52 -50.24 -7.41
CA GLU A 129 -24.33 -51.66 -7.76
C GLU A 129 -22.88 -52.12 -7.61
N LEU A 130 -21.91 -51.20 -7.76
CA LEU A 130 -20.48 -51.48 -7.58
C LEU A 130 -20.12 -51.93 -6.16
N LEU A 131 -20.91 -51.54 -5.15
CA LEU A 131 -20.77 -52.00 -3.77
C LEU A 131 -21.27 -53.43 -3.55
N LEU A 132 -21.77 -54.11 -4.60
CA LEU A 132 -22.15 -55.53 -4.60
C LEU A 132 -21.19 -56.41 -5.42
N GLY A 133 -20.17 -55.82 -6.06
CA GLY A 133 -19.19 -56.53 -6.88
C GLY A 133 -18.17 -57.34 -6.07
N PRO A 134 -17.32 -58.15 -6.74
CA PRO A 134 -16.28 -58.94 -6.06
C PRO A 134 -15.25 -58.07 -5.32
N ASP A 135 -14.94 -56.87 -5.85
CA ASP A 135 -13.97 -55.93 -5.27
C ASP A 135 -14.61 -54.96 -4.24
N SER A 136 -15.88 -55.20 -3.87
CA SER A 136 -16.68 -54.30 -3.02
C SER A 136 -16.07 -54.04 -1.64
N GLN A 137 -15.38 -55.03 -1.07
CA GLN A 137 -14.73 -54.90 0.24
C GLN A 137 -13.56 -53.92 0.19
N ASP A 138 -12.66 -54.03 -0.79
CA ASP A 138 -11.49 -53.15 -0.92
C ASP A 138 -11.90 -51.72 -1.28
N LEU A 139 -12.93 -51.57 -2.13
CA LEU A 139 -13.50 -50.27 -2.46
C LEU A 139 -14.19 -49.62 -1.25
N LEU A 140 -14.94 -50.39 -0.46
CA LEU A 140 -15.53 -49.92 0.79
C LEU A 140 -14.45 -49.50 1.81
N LEU A 141 -13.40 -50.30 1.98
CA LEU A 141 -12.27 -49.98 2.87
C LEU A 141 -11.55 -48.70 2.42
N GLY A 142 -11.28 -48.53 1.12
CA GLY A 142 -10.68 -47.30 0.58
C GLY A 142 -11.53 -46.04 0.81
N HIS A 143 -12.86 -46.16 0.79
CA HIS A 143 -13.75 -45.06 1.15
C HIS A 143 -13.86 -44.83 2.68
N LEU A 144 -13.79 -45.89 3.48
CA LEU A 144 -13.74 -45.79 4.95
C LEU A 144 -12.45 -45.10 5.41
N ASP A 145 -11.30 -45.44 4.85
CA ASP A 145 -10.02 -44.75 5.12
C ASP A 145 -10.09 -43.25 4.78
N GLN A 146 -10.76 -42.88 3.68
CA GLN A 146 -10.98 -41.48 3.31
C GLN A 146 -11.94 -40.75 4.27
N LEU A 147 -12.94 -41.44 4.82
CA LEU A 147 -13.84 -40.89 5.85
C LEU A 147 -13.16 -40.76 7.22
N GLU A 148 -12.21 -41.64 7.55
CA GLU A 148 -11.36 -41.55 8.75
C GLU A 148 -10.37 -40.39 8.64
N GLN A 149 -9.71 -40.21 7.48
CA GLN A 149 -8.87 -39.04 7.20
C GLN A 149 -9.65 -37.71 7.29
N ALA A 150 -10.96 -37.73 7.00
CA ALA A 150 -11.85 -36.58 7.14
C ALA A 150 -12.44 -36.41 8.56
N GLY A 151 -12.12 -37.29 9.53
CA GLY A 151 -12.64 -37.25 10.90
C GLY A 151 -14.13 -37.57 11.05
N ILE A 152 -14.78 -38.09 10.00
CA ILE A 152 -16.22 -38.38 9.96
C ILE A 152 -16.55 -39.70 10.67
N ILE A 153 -15.59 -40.63 10.67
CA ILE A 153 -15.62 -41.91 11.37
C ILE A 153 -14.27 -42.19 12.05
N GLU A 154 -14.28 -43.08 13.03
CA GLU A 154 -13.09 -43.69 13.62
C GLU A 154 -13.13 -45.21 13.40
N LEU A 155 -12.03 -45.79 12.92
CA LEU A 155 -11.90 -47.21 12.62
C LEU A 155 -11.07 -47.90 13.69
N THR A 156 -11.72 -48.75 14.50
CA THR A 156 -10.98 -49.59 15.46
C THR A 156 -10.37 -50.78 14.73
N ARG A 157 -9.04 -50.89 14.76
CA ARG A 157 -8.26 -52.00 14.15
C ARG A 157 -7.47 -52.72 15.25
N GLU A 158 -7.35 -54.04 15.17
CA GLU A 158 -6.53 -54.82 16.12
C GLU A 158 -5.03 -54.67 15.84
N THR A 159 -4.67 -54.57 14.55
CA THR A 159 -3.35 -54.16 14.07
C THR A 159 -3.49 -53.23 12.86
N PRO A 160 -2.47 -52.43 12.48
CA PRO A 160 -2.53 -51.55 11.31
C PRO A 160 -2.81 -52.28 9.98
N SER A 161 -2.47 -53.57 9.91
CA SER A 161 -2.62 -54.44 8.73
C SER A 161 -3.92 -55.24 8.68
N THR A 162 -4.75 -55.21 9.73
CA THR A 162 -6.04 -55.91 9.77
C THR A 162 -7.19 -54.99 9.37
N PRO A 163 -8.24 -55.51 8.70
CA PRO A 163 -9.46 -54.75 8.46
C PRO A 163 -10.10 -54.29 9.79
N PRO A 164 -10.81 -53.15 9.81
CA PRO A 164 -11.37 -52.60 11.03
C PRO A 164 -12.48 -53.50 11.59
N SER A 165 -12.40 -53.85 12.87
CA SER A 165 -13.38 -54.69 13.55
C SER A 165 -14.68 -53.92 13.85
N SER A 166 -14.57 -52.61 14.08
CA SER A 166 -15.73 -51.74 14.28
C SER A 166 -15.49 -50.30 13.83
N ILE A 167 -16.58 -49.68 13.37
CA ILE A 167 -16.69 -48.29 12.92
C ILE A 167 -17.43 -47.52 14.02
N TYR A 168 -16.91 -46.35 14.39
CA TYR A 168 -17.62 -45.36 15.19
C TYR A 168 -17.90 -44.13 14.32
N TYR A 169 -19.14 -43.64 14.34
CA TYR A 169 -19.63 -42.59 13.44
C TYR A 169 -19.75 -41.25 14.18
N ASN A 170 -18.69 -40.44 14.10
CA ASN A 170 -18.53 -39.18 14.85
C ASN A 170 -19.69 -38.19 14.62
N THR A 171 -20.25 -38.18 13.41
CA THR A 171 -21.36 -37.28 13.05
C THR A 171 -22.77 -37.85 13.29
N PHE A 172 -22.90 -38.97 14.03
CA PHE A 172 -24.20 -39.55 14.40
C PHE A 172 -25.09 -38.55 15.16
N TYR A 173 -24.57 -38.00 16.25
CA TYR A 173 -25.32 -37.12 17.14
C TYR A 173 -25.66 -35.78 16.48
N THR A 174 -24.69 -35.17 15.78
CA THR A 174 -24.93 -33.91 15.03
C THR A 174 -25.98 -34.09 13.93
N ALA A 175 -26.03 -35.26 13.27
CA ALA A 175 -27.03 -35.55 12.26
C ALA A 175 -28.44 -35.77 12.85
N GLU A 176 -28.59 -36.42 14.01
CA GLU A 176 -29.91 -36.51 14.67
C GLU A 176 -30.39 -35.17 15.24
N ILE A 177 -29.48 -34.33 15.77
CA ILE A 177 -29.78 -32.94 16.16
C ILE A 177 -30.24 -32.13 14.94
N GLN A 178 -29.50 -32.17 13.82
CA GLN A 178 -29.88 -31.46 12.59
C GLN A 178 -31.21 -31.97 12.01
N ARG A 179 -31.50 -33.27 12.16
CA ARG A 179 -32.80 -33.87 11.81
C ARG A 179 -33.94 -33.42 12.74
N TRP A 180 -33.66 -33.09 14.01
CA TRP A 180 -34.63 -32.46 14.89
C TRP A 180 -34.94 -31.03 14.42
N TYR A 181 -33.93 -30.21 14.17
CA TYR A 181 -34.11 -28.86 13.61
C TYR A 181 -34.82 -28.83 12.27
N THR A 182 -34.56 -29.83 11.40
CA THR A 182 -35.30 -30.00 10.15
C THR A 182 -36.79 -30.22 10.42
N ARG A 183 -37.14 -31.12 11.36
CA ARG A 183 -38.53 -31.35 11.79
C ARG A 183 -39.18 -30.13 12.44
N MET A 184 -38.42 -29.32 13.20
CA MET A 184 -38.92 -28.05 13.76
C MET A 184 -39.24 -27.01 12.68
N ASN A 185 -38.60 -27.08 11.51
CA ASN A 185 -38.90 -26.17 10.40
C ASN A 185 -40.23 -26.52 9.71
N ASP A 186 -40.59 -27.81 9.69
CA ASP A 186 -41.88 -28.31 9.22
C ASP A 186 -42.98 -28.07 10.29
N ASP A 187 -42.76 -28.50 11.53
CA ASP A 187 -43.63 -28.28 12.69
C ASP A 187 -42.97 -27.35 13.72
N LYS A 188 -43.33 -26.07 13.62
CA LYS A 188 -42.81 -25.00 14.48
C LYS A 188 -43.35 -25.04 15.91
N SER A 189 -44.31 -25.92 16.22
CA SER A 189 -44.82 -26.08 17.59
C SER A 189 -43.86 -26.84 18.51
N LEU A 190 -43.02 -27.73 17.95
CA LEU A 190 -42.05 -28.57 18.67
C LEU A 190 -41.06 -27.75 19.50
N SER A 191 -40.76 -28.17 20.72
CA SER A 191 -39.75 -27.55 21.60
C SER A 191 -38.33 -27.65 21.00
N PHE A 192 -37.43 -26.76 21.43
CA PHE A 192 -36.01 -26.90 21.13
C PHE A 192 -35.45 -28.19 21.76
N PRO A 193 -34.55 -28.92 21.06
CA PRO A 193 -34.09 -30.22 21.53
C PRO A 193 -33.22 -30.12 22.78
N THR A 194 -33.40 -31.10 23.66
CA THR A 194 -32.60 -31.38 24.85
C THR A 194 -31.80 -32.67 24.67
N GLU A 195 -30.99 -33.05 25.66
CA GLU A 195 -30.28 -34.34 25.63
C GLU A 195 -31.20 -35.56 25.78
N GLU A 196 -32.40 -35.39 26.35
CA GLU A 196 -33.38 -36.46 26.54
C GLU A 196 -34.14 -36.78 25.24
N ASP A 197 -34.19 -35.84 24.30
CA ASP A 197 -34.81 -35.99 22.98
C ASP A 197 -33.98 -36.87 22.02
N ILE A 198 -32.72 -37.15 22.37
CA ILE A 198 -31.78 -37.94 21.56
C ILE A 198 -31.83 -39.40 22.02
N PRO A 199 -31.99 -40.39 21.11
CA PRO A 199 -32.27 -41.78 21.48
C PRO A 199 -31.11 -42.53 22.16
N VAL A 200 -29.93 -41.90 22.26
CA VAL A 200 -28.70 -42.46 22.84
C VAL A 200 -28.07 -41.35 23.68
N PRO A 201 -27.64 -41.62 24.93
CA PRO A 201 -26.97 -40.61 25.76
C PRO A 201 -25.72 -40.07 25.06
N ILE A 202 -25.63 -38.75 24.96
CA ILE A 202 -24.53 -38.07 24.28
C ILE A 202 -23.28 -38.10 25.19
N PRO A 203 -22.10 -38.54 24.71
CA PRO A 203 -20.87 -38.53 25.51
C PRO A 203 -20.47 -37.11 25.94
N SER A 204 -20.06 -36.96 27.20
CA SER A 204 -19.70 -35.65 27.77
C SER A 204 -18.51 -34.97 27.08
N HIS A 205 -17.64 -35.73 26.41
CA HIS A 205 -16.45 -35.20 25.73
C HIS A 205 -16.74 -34.52 24.38
N ILE A 206 -17.89 -34.79 23.74
CA ILE A 206 -18.31 -34.10 22.49
C ILE A 206 -19.26 -32.92 22.73
N ILE A 207 -19.69 -32.69 23.98
CA ILE A 207 -20.62 -31.63 24.35
C ILE A 207 -19.87 -30.46 24.97
N GLN A 208 -19.77 -29.36 24.24
CA GLN A 208 -19.27 -28.10 24.76
C GLN A 208 -20.40 -27.30 25.40
N THR A 209 -20.31 -27.05 26.71
CA THR A 209 -21.25 -26.18 27.42
C THR A 209 -20.95 -24.71 27.10
N VAL A 210 -21.96 -23.98 26.63
CA VAL A 210 -21.87 -22.55 26.31
C VAL A 210 -22.86 -21.79 27.18
N ALA A 211 -22.37 -20.91 28.07
CA ALA A 211 -23.23 -19.94 28.75
C ALA A 211 -23.68 -18.87 27.76
N VAL A 212 -24.99 -18.79 27.50
CA VAL A 212 -25.56 -17.87 26.51
C VAL A 212 -25.24 -16.40 26.82
N ALA A 213 -25.22 -16.07 28.11
CA ALA A 213 -24.95 -14.71 28.60
C ALA A 213 -23.53 -14.20 28.28
N GLU A 214 -22.56 -15.10 28.13
CA GLU A 214 -21.12 -14.78 28.09
C GLU A 214 -20.51 -15.05 26.72
N ASN A 215 -20.81 -16.21 26.13
CA ASN A 215 -19.99 -16.79 25.07
C ASN A 215 -20.74 -17.02 23.74
N LEU A 216 -22.05 -16.78 23.67
CA LEU A 216 -22.85 -17.11 22.47
C LEU A 216 -22.35 -16.39 21.20
N MET A 217 -21.94 -15.13 21.31
CA MET A 217 -21.47 -14.32 20.17
C MET A 217 -20.30 -14.96 19.43
N HIS A 218 -19.36 -15.57 20.16
CA HIS A 218 -18.21 -16.26 19.57
C HIS A 218 -18.63 -17.42 18.65
N TRP A 219 -19.67 -18.17 19.03
CA TRP A 219 -20.19 -19.30 18.26
C TRP A 219 -21.08 -18.89 17.08
N ILE A 220 -21.66 -17.68 17.12
CA ILE A 220 -22.36 -17.10 15.96
C ILE A 220 -21.35 -16.61 14.91
N GLU A 221 -20.24 -16.01 15.35
CA GLU A 221 -19.17 -15.49 14.49
C GLU A 221 -18.14 -16.55 14.04
N ALA A 222 -18.16 -17.77 14.60
CA ALA A 222 -17.25 -18.86 14.23
C ALA A 222 -17.42 -19.26 12.76
N GLU A 223 -16.32 -19.34 12.00
CA GLU A 223 -16.33 -19.77 10.59
C GLU A 223 -16.19 -21.30 10.47
N GLU A 224 -15.28 -21.89 11.25
CA GLU A 224 -14.95 -23.32 11.30
C GLU A 224 -15.82 -24.09 12.32
N GLU A 225 -16.06 -25.39 12.06
CA GLU A 225 -16.83 -26.30 12.93
C GLU A 225 -16.10 -27.65 13.00
N GLU A 226 -15.82 -28.15 14.21
CA GLU A 226 -15.16 -29.46 14.36
C GLU A 226 -16.14 -30.61 14.08
N PRO A 227 -15.72 -31.68 13.35
CA PRO A 227 -16.61 -32.80 13.02
C PRO A 227 -17.17 -33.48 14.28
N GLY A 228 -18.49 -33.40 14.47
CA GLY A 228 -19.18 -34.02 15.61
C GLY A 228 -19.34 -33.13 16.85
N GLN A 229 -18.88 -31.87 16.80
CA GLN A 229 -19.01 -30.90 17.89
C GLN A 229 -20.49 -30.55 18.18
N ILE A 230 -20.87 -30.58 19.47
CA ILE A 230 -22.22 -30.25 19.94
C ILE A 230 -22.14 -29.14 20.98
N LEU A 231 -22.97 -28.11 20.84
CA LEU A 231 -23.11 -27.03 21.79
C LEU A 231 -24.31 -27.27 22.71
N ARG A 232 -24.08 -27.32 24.03
CA ARG A 232 -25.15 -27.23 25.04
C ARG A 232 -25.27 -25.78 25.48
N LEU A 233 -26.29 -25.08 24.98
CA LEU A 233 -26.58 -23.71 25.38
C LEU A 233 -27.25 -23.70 26.76
N ARG A 234 -26.63 -23.05 27.75
CA ARG A 234 -27.21 -22.82 29.08
C ARG A 234 -27.73 -21.39 29.20
N PHE A 235 -28.96 -21.28 29.69
CA PHE A 235 -29.68 -20.03 29.88
C PHE A 235 -29.77 -19.65 31.38
N PRO A 236 -29.95 -18.36 31.71
CA PRO A 236 -30.25 -17.92 33.08
C PRO A 236 -31.66 -18.32 33.56
N ASP A 237 -32.04 -17.85 34.75
CA ASP A 237 -33.42 -17.79 35.27
C ASP A 237 -34.21 -19.12 35.29
N GLY A 238 -33.49 -20.24 35.44
CA GLY A 238 -34.07 -21.58 35.49
C GLY A 238 -34.69 -22.01 34.15
N VAL A 239 -34.18 -21.51 33.03
CA VAL A 239 -34.59 -21.90 31.69
C VAL A 239 -33.80 -23.14 31.25
N ASN A 240 -34.50 -24.19 30.79
CA ASN A 240 -33.89 -25.44 30.36
C ASN A 240 -32.80 -25.22 29.30
N PRO A 241 -31.68 -25.98 29.35
CA PRO A 241 -30.69 -25.94 28.29
C PRO A 241 -31.26 -26.50 26.99
N LEU A 242 -30.63 -26.16 25.86
CA LEU A 242 -30.87 -26.81 24.58
C LEU A 242 -29.57 -27.27 23.94
N ILE A 243 -29.63 -28.27 23.07
CA ILE A 243 -28.49 -28.75 22.29
C ILE A 243 -28.58 -28.28 20.83
N THR A 244 -27.44 -27.91 20.25
CA THR A 244 -27.37 -27.47 18.85
C THR A 244 -25.99 -27.75 18.24
N THR A 245 -25.86 -27.54 16.93
CA THR A 245 -24.56 -27.55 16.22
C THR A 245 -24.19 -26.12 15.83
N VAL A 246 -22.91 -25.84 15.56
CA VAL A 246 -22.46 -24.50 15.12
C VAL A 246 -23.16 -24.13 13.80
N ARG A 247 -23.34 -25.12 12.93
CA ARG A 247 -24.14 -24.97 11.70
C ARG A 247 -25.61 -24.63 11.95
N SER A 248 -26.33 -25.40 12.78
CA SER A 248 -27.76 -25.14 13.04
C SER A 248 -27.97 -23.80 13.74
N LEU A 249 -27.03 -23.41 14.62
CA LEU A 249 -27.01 -22.09 15.23
C LEU A 249 -26.95 -20.97 14.17
N ARG A 250 -26.02 -21.04 13.21
CA ARG A 250 -25.87 -20.01 12.17
C ARG A 250 -26.97 -20.03 11.10
N GLU A 251 -27.32 -21.20 10.57
CA GLU A 251 -28.19 -21.33 9.38
C GLU A 251 -29.69 -21.37 9.69
N GLN A 252 -30.11 -21.96 10.81
CA GLN A 252 -31.51 -22.40 11.02
C GLN A 252 -32.16 -21.83 12.29
N MET A 253 -31.36 -21.43 13.28
CA MET A 253 -31.86 -21.03 14.59
C MET A 253 -32.73 -19.77 14.54
N LEU A 254 -32.30 -18.71 13.85
CA LEU A 254 -33.01 -17.42 13.87
C LEU A 254 -34.45 -17.49 13.32
N PRO A 255 -34.74 -18.17 12.19
CA PRO A 255 -36.12 -18.41 11.74
C PRO A 255 -36.99 -19.17 12.75
N LEU A 256 -36.41 -20.11 13.51
CA LEU A 256 -37.12 -20.87 14.54
C LEU A 256 -37.35 -20.04 15.81
N VAL A 257 -36.37 -19.24 16.21
CA VAL A 257 -36.48 -18.23 17.28
C VAL A 257 -37.63 -17.27 16.97
N LEU A 258 -37.66 -16.70 15.76
CA LEU A 258 -38.76 -15.83 15.34
C LEU A 258 -40.12 -16.55 15.32
N ALA A 259 -40.16 -17.83 14.92
CA ALA A 259 -41.37 -18.63 15.00
C ALA A 259 -41.88 -18.78 16.45
N LYS A 260 -41.00 -19.04 17.42
CA LYS A 260 -41.38 -19.10 18.84
C LYS A 260 -41.86 -17.76 19.41
N ILE A 261 -41.23 -16.66 19.03
CA ILE A 261 -41.68 -15.31 19.42
C ILE A 261 -43.05 -14.99 18.80
N ARG A 262 -43.27 -15.38 17.54
CA ARG A 262 -44.57 -15.26 16.88
C ARG A 262 -45.65 -16.10 17.55
N ASP A 263 -45.33 -17.32 17.98
CA ASP A 263 -46.26 -18.20 18.67
C ASP A 263 -46.59 -17.68 20.07
N TYR A 264 -45.61 -17.09 20.79
CA TYR A 264 -45.86 -16.30 22.01
C TYR A 264 -46.80 -15.12 21.73
N LEU A 265 -46.55 -14.30 20.70
CA LEU A 265 -47.43 -13.18 20.34
C LEU A 265 -48.84 -13.61 19.89
N ARG A 266 -49.06 -14.90 19.61
CA ARG A 266 -50.37 -15.46 19.26
C ARG A 266 -51.10 -16.11 20.45
N SER A 267 -50.44 -16.30 21.59
CA SER A 267 -51.08 -16.80 22.81
C SER A 267 -51.79 -15.69 23.61
N ASP A 268 -52.88 -16.03 24.28
CA ASP A 268 -53.50 -15.36 25.44
C ASP A 268 -53.22 -13.86 25.63
N ASN A 269 -53.74 -13.02 24.73
CA ASN A 269 -53.69 -11.54 24.82
C ASN A 269 -52.27 -10.93 24.98
N THR A 270 -51.20 -11.70 24.76
CA THR A 270 -49.80 -11.27 24.96
C THR A 270 -49.41 -10.16 23.99
N ALA A 271 -49.94 -10.17 22.76
CA ALA A 271 -49.72 -9.10 21.80
C ALA A 271 -50.21 -7.74 22.34
N SER A 272 -51.42 -7.67 22.88
CA SER A 272 -51.99 -6.47 23.48
C SER A 272 -51.19 -6.02 24.72
N PHE A 273 -50.73 -6.97 25.53
CA PHE A 273 -49.85 -6.71 26.67
C PHE A 273 -48.51 -6.11 26.22
N MET A 274 -47.85 -6.75 25.26
CA MET A 274 -46.56 -6.30 24.71
C MET A 274 -46.69 -4.96 24.00
N GLU A 275 -47.75 -4.75 23.22
CA GLU A 275 -48.05 -3.47 22.59
C GLU A 275 -48.20 -2.36 23.66
N THR A 276 -48.96 -2.61 24.72
CA THR A 276 -49.13 -1.66 25.83
C THR A 276 -47.80 -1.34 26.52
N LYS A 277 -46.96 -2.35 26.78
CA LYS A 277 -45.65 -2.18 27.42
C LYS A 277 -44.64 -1.46 26.52
N LEU A 278 -44.58 -1.80 25.23
CA LEU A 278 -43.65 -1.23 24.28
C LEU A 278 -44.03 0.21 23.90
N ARG A 279 -45.33 0.54 23.75
CA ARG A 279 -45.79 1.93 23.54
C ARG A 279 -45.34 2.88 24.65
N ALA A 280 -45.35 2.43 25.91
CA ALA A 280 -44.88 3.23 27.04
C ALA A 280 -43.39 3.62 26.96
N ILE A 281 -42.57 2.80 26.28
CA ILE A 281 -41.14 3.06 26.00
C ILE A 281 -41.01 3.93 24.74
N PHE A 282 -41.67 3.55 23.64
CA PHE A 282 -41.57 4.18 22.32
C PHE A 282 -42.58 5.33 22.13
N ARG A 283 -42.53 6.32 23.03
CA ARG A 283 -43.34 7.54 22.94
C ARG A 283 -43.17 8.20 21.56
N ASN A 284 -44.29 8.66 20.98
CA ASN A 284 -44.37 9.22 19.62
C ASN A 284 -44.07 8.25 18.47
N ARG A 285 -43.90 6.94 18.73
CA ARG A 285 -43.70 5.88 17.71
C ARG A 285 -44.67 4.72 17.86
N GLU A 286 -45.84 4.99 18.45
CA GLU A 286 -46.83 3.97 18.84
C GLU A 286 -47.42 3.19 17.66
N MET A 287 -47.59 3.84 16.49
CA MET A 287 -48.01 3.13 15.27
C MET A 287 -46.93 2.15 14.81
N LEU A 288 -45.65 2.56 14.77
CA LEU A 288 -44.54 1.66 14.40
C LEU A 288 -44.43 0.45 15.33
N VAL A 289 -44.74 0.60 16.64
CA VAL A 289 -44.82 -0.53 17.58
C VAL A 289 -45.92 -1.50 17.20
N ARG A 290 -47.12 -0.99 16.86
CA ARG A 290 -48.24 -1.82 16.41
C ARG A 290 -47.92 -2.53 15.10
N ASP A 291 -47.41 -1.78 14.12
CA ASP A 291 -47.09 -2.28 12.78
C ASP A 291 -46.02 -3.37 12.82
N GLU A 292 -44.99 -3.22 13.66
CA GLU A 292 -43.92 -4.24 13.81
C GLU A 292 -44.39 -5.48 14.60
N ILE A 293 -45.31 -5.33 15.59
CA ILE A 293 -45.99 -6.49 16.23
C ILE A 293 -46.87 -7.24 15.22
N GLU A 294 -47.66 -6.53 14.42
CA GLU A 294 -48.49 -7.13 13.36
C GLU A 294 -47.61 -7.84 12.31
N THR A 295 -46.48 -7.21 11.92
CA THR A 295 -45.49 -7.79 11.01
C THR A 295 -44.88 -9.07 11.61
N ALA A 296 -44.50 -9.07 12.88
CA ALA A 296 -44.02 -10.26 13.59
C ALA A 296 -45.06 -11.39 13.63
N GLN A 297 -46.34 -11.05 13.82
CA GLN A 297 -47.45 -12.01 13.86
C GLN A 297 -47.81 -12.59 12.49
N ILE A 298 -47.81 -11.78 11.43
CA ILE A 298 -48.43 -12.12 10.12
C ILE A 298 -47.37 -12.36 9.04
N ARG A 299 -46.26 -11.61 9.02
CA ARG A 299 -45.28 -11.54 7.92
C ARG A 299 -43.88 -11.97 8.37
N PRO A 300 -43.63 -13.28 8.58
CA PRO A 300 -42.38 -13.76 9.18
C PRO A 300 -41.13 -13.41 8.37
N ASN A 301 -41.23 -13.26 7.04
CA ASN A 301 -40.08 -12.88 6.21
C ASN A 301 -39.70 -11.40 6.39
N GLU A 302 -40.68 -10.50 6.54
CA GLU A 302 -40.42 -9.08 6.80
C GLU A 302 -39.84 -8.88 8.21
N ALA A 303 -40.42 -9.55 9.21
CA ALA A 303 -39.90 -9.55 10.58
C ALA A 303 -38.50 -10.19 10.70
N LEU A 304 -38.18 -11.19 9.86
CA LEU A 304 -36.81 -11.73 9.80
C LEU A 304 -35.83 -10.70 9.23
N GLN A 305 -36.22 -9.94 8.19
CA GLN A 305 -35.38 -8.86 7.66
C GLN A 305 -35.19 -7.71 8.65
N SER A 306 -36.18 -7.38 9.48
CA SER A 306 -36.03 -6.37 10.54
C SER A 306 -35.10 -6.78 11.67
N ILE A 307 -34.77 -8.08 11.80
CA ILE A 307 -33.73 -8.59 12.69
C ILE A 307 -32.36 -8.69 11.98
N LEU A 308 -32.33 -9.11 10.71
CA LEU A 308 -31.09 -9.28 9.93
C LEU A 308 -30.45 -7.95 9.50
N LYS A 309 -31.27 -6.92 9.24
CA LYS A 309 -30.83 -5.57 8.85
C LYS A 309 -31.56 -4.49 9.66
N PRO A 310 -31.37 -4.44 10.99
CA PRO A 310 -32.20 -3.63 11.87
C PRO A 310 -31.89 -2.13 11.74
N ASN A 311 -32.92 -1.34 11.42
CA ASN A 311 -32.86 0.11 11.64
C ASN A 311 -32.86 0.43 13.15
N ASP A 312 -32.64 1.70 13.53
CA ASP A 312 -32.53 2.07 14.96
C ASP A 312 -33.80 1.80 15.77
N PHE A 313 -34.99 1.94 15.16
CA PHE A 313 -36.24 1.57 15.83
C PHE A 313 -36.34 0.05 16.02
N GLN A 314 -36.10 -0.73 14.97
CA GLN A 314 -36.20 -2.20 14.97
C GLN A 314 -35.20 -2.85 15.94
N PHE A 315 -33.96 -2.37 15.95
CA PHE A 315 -32.95 -2.79 16.92
C PHE A 315 -33.45 -2.65 18.37
N HIS A 316 -33.96 -1.46 18.72
CA HIS A 316 -34.48 -1.23 20.06
C HIS A 316 -35.77 -2.00 20.33
N PHE A 317 -36.67 -2.11 19.36
CA PHE A 317 -37.93 -2.85 19.47
C PHE A 317 -37.67 -4.31 19.84
N TRP A 318 -36.86 -5.02 19.05
CA TRP A 318 -36.58 -6.44 19.29
C TRP A 318 -35.79 -6.67 20.58
N THR A 319 -34.84 -5.77 20.91
CA THR A 319 -34.09 -5.84 22.18
C THR A 319 -35.00 -5.67 23.40
N GLN A 320 -35.95 -4.72 23.35
CA GLN A 320 -36.92 -4.51 24.44
C GLN A 320 -37.95 -5.64 24.51
N MET A 321 -38.43 -6.15 23.37
CA MET A 321 -39.33 -7.30 23.31
C MET A 321 -38.71 -8.55 23.94
N SER A 322 -37.49 -8.91 23.52
CA SER A 322 -36.67 -9.96 24.13
C SER A 322 -36.56 -9.78 25.65
N SER A 323 -36.16 -8.59 26.09
CA SER A 323 -35.97 -8.27 27.51
C SER A 323 -37.26 -8.36 28.34
N MET A 324 -38.42 -8.07 27.75
CA MET A 324 -39.72 -8.17 28.44
C MET A 324 -40.17 -9.61 28.61
N ILE A 325 -40.08 -10.43 27.55
CA ILE A 325 -40.47 -11.85 27.58
C ILE A 325 -39.62 -12.60 28.63
N ILE A 326 -38.32 -12.34 28.69
CA ILE A 326 -37.43 -12.91 29.72
C ILE A 326 -37.91 -12.53 31.12
N LYS A 327 -38.19 -11.24 31.37
CA LYS A 327 -38.60 -10.73 32.69
C LYS A 327 -39.95 -11.25 33.15
N GLU A 328 -40.87 -11.51 32.22
CA GLU A 328 -42.20 -12.06 32.51
C GLU A 328 -42.09 -13.44 33.18
N TYR A 329 -41.25 -14.32 32.62
CA TYR A 329 -41.09 -15.69 33.11
C TYR A 329 -39.97 -15.87 34.14
N ALA A 330 -39.03 -14.93 34.28
CA ALA A 330 -37.90 -15.05 35.20
C ALA A 330 -38.32 -15.30 36.67
N GLN A 331 -39.44 -14.73 37.11
CA GLN A 331 -39.96 -14.91 38.48
C GLN A 331 -40.81 -16.18 38.66
N LYS A 332 -41.14 -16.90 37.57
CA LYS A 332 -41.97 -18.11 37.61
C LYS A 332 -41.11 -19.32 37.97
N GLY A 333 -41.40 -19.95 39.12
CA GLY A 333 -40.65 -21.09 39.64
C GLY A 333 -40.71 -22.31 38.71
N GLU A 334 -41.91 -22.81 38.44
CA GLU A 334 -42.14 -23.87 37.45
C GLU A 334 -42.66 -23.27 36.14
N LYS A 335 -42.03 -23.65 35.02
CA LYS A 335 -42.36 -23.18 33.68
C LYS A 335 -42.84 -24.38 32.84
N LEU A 336 -43.77 -24.15 31.93
CA LEU A 336 -44.20 -25.13 30.93
C LEU A 336 -43.19 -25.20 29.78
N ASP A 337 -43.14 -26.31 29.03
CA ASP A 337 -42.22 -26.49 27.90
C ASP A 337 -42.30 -25.38 26.84
N ARG A 338 -43.52 -24.84 26.63
CA ARG A 338 -43.75 -23.69 25.75
C ARG A 338 -43.15 -22.40 26.31
N GLU A 339 -43.25 -22.17 27.62
CA GLU A 339 -42.68 -20.99 28.29
C GLU A 339 -41.14 -21.08 28.32
N HIS A 340 -40.57 -22.27 28.53
CA HIS A 340 -39.15 -22.52 28.32
C HIS A 340 -38.73 -22.17 26.88
N SER A 341 -39.48 -22.65 25.87
CA SER A 341 -39.21 -22.35 24.46
C SER A 341 -39.28 -20.85 24.15
N PHE A 342 -40.23 -20.12 24.74
CA PHE A 342 -40.33 -18.66 24.60
C PHE A 342 -39.15 -17.93 25.23
N CYS A 343 -38.70 -18.36 26.43
CA CYS A 343 -37.53 -17.79 27.09
C CYS A 343 -36.24 -18.05 26.29
N GLN A 344 -36.01 -19.28 25.85
CA GLN A 344 -34.88 -19.68 25.01
C GLN A 344 -34.83 -18.81 23.73
N ALA A 345 -35.97 -18.68 23.04
CA ALA A 345 -36.08 -17.83 21.87
C ALA A 345 -35.82 -16.35 22.17
N ALA A 346 -36.38 -15.81 23.27
CA ALA A 346 -36.18 -14.42 23.66
C ALA A 346 -34.71 -14.10 23.98
N TYR A 347 -34.00 -14.98 24.68
CA TYR A 347 -32.55 -14.85 24.90
C TYR A 347 -31.79 -14.83 23.57
N LEU A 348 -31.99 -15.85 22.73
CA LEU A 348 -31.31 -15.96 21.43
C LEU A 348 -31.58 -14.74 20.53
N LEU A 349 -32.83 -14.28 20.45
CA LEU A 349 -33.23 -13.10 19.68
C LEU A 349 -32.41 -11.87 20.06
N GLY A 350 -32.22 -11.62 21.36
CA GLY A 350 -31.44 -10.48 21.85
C GLY A 350 -30.01 -10.48 21.31
N TYR A 351 -29.33 -11.64 21.31
CA TYR A 351 -27.98 -11.78 20.78
C TYR A 351 -27.92 -11.67 19.25
N TYR A 352 -28.86 -12.27 18.51
CA TYR A 352 -28.91 -12.12 17.04
C TYR A 352 -29.11 -10.66 16.63
N VAL A 353 -30.02 -9.93 17.28
CA VAL A 353 -30.29 -8.51 17.00
C VAL A 353 -29.05 -7.65 17.24
N VAL A 354 -28.29 -7.92 18.31
CA VAL A 354 -27.01 -7.23 18.58
C VAL A 354 -25.96 -7.59 17.54
N HIS A 355 -25.77 -8.87 17.23
CA HIS A 355 -24.84 -9.34 16.20
C HIS A 355 -25.10 -8.67 14.84
N HIS A 356 -26.33 -8.71 14.35
CA HIS A 356 -26.69 -8.13 13.07
C HIS A 356 -26.62 -6.60 13.07
N LYS A 357 -26.96 -5.92 14.18
CA LYS A 357 -26.75 -4.47 14.32
C LYS A 357 -25.27 -4.10 14.24
N THR A 358 -24.39 -4.84 14.91
CA THR A 358 -22.94 -4.64 14.87
C THR A 358 -22.37 -4.89 13.47
N SER A 359 -22.85 -5.93 12.77
CA SER A 359 -22.47 -6.21 11.37
C SER A 359 -22.85 -5.05 10.44
N VAL A 360 -24.12 -4.61 10.47
CA VAL A 360 -24.60 -3.46 9.66
C VAL A 360 -23.81 -2.18 9.96
N GLN A 361 -23.45 -1.92 11.22
CA GLN A 361 -22.62 -0.78 11.60
C GLN A 361 -21.18 -0.88 11.04
N LYS A 362 -20.55 -2.06 11.10
CA LYS A 362 -19.22 -2.31 10.51
C LYS A 362 -19.26 -2.05 8.99
N ASP A 363 -20.29 -2.53 8.30
CA ASP A 363 -20.42 -2.36 6.86
C ASP A 363 -20.68 -0.90 6.44
N GLN A 364 -21.52 -0.17 7.19
CA GLN A 364 -21.71 1.27 7.02
C GLN A 364 -20.40 2.06 7.21
N GLN A 365 -19.62 1.75 8.26
CA GLN A 365 -18.32 2.37 8.50
C GLN A 365 -17.31 2.05 7.39
N ARG A 366 -17.34 0.83 6.83
CA ARG A 366 -16.53 0.44 5.65
C ARG A 366 -16.93 1.23 4.41
N GLU A 367 -18.21 1.40 4.13
CA GLU A 367 -18.67 2.22 3.00
C GLU A 367 -18.30 3.70 3.14
N GLU A 368 -18.48 4.27 4.34
CA GLU A 368 -18.07 5.65 4.62
C GLU A 368 -16.57 5.84 4.46
N ALA A 369 -15.76 4.93 5.03
CA ALA A 369 -14.31 4.96 4.88
C ALA A 369 -13.89 4.83 3.41
N ARG A 370 -14.51 3.94 2.62
CA ARG A 370 -14.27 3.80 1.17
C ARG A 370 -14.61 5.09 0.41
N LYS A 371 -15.70 5.78 0.74
CA LYS A 371 -16.05 7.10 0.17
C LYS A 371 -15.00 8.16 0.49
N ILE A 372 -14.51 8.20 1.74
CA ILE A 372 -13.46 9.13 2.18
C ILE A 372 -12.11 8.81 1.49
N LEU A 373 -11.71 7.55 1.40
CA LEU A 373 -10.49 7.11 0.68
C LEU A 373 -10.51 7.57 -0.78
N ARG A 374 -11.58 7.27 -1.52
CA ARG A 374 -11.77 7.74 -2.90
C ARG A 374 -11.68 9.26 -3.02
N GLY A 375 -12.29 9.99 -2.08
CA GLY A 375 -12.24 11.45 -2.03
C GLY A 375 -10.86 12.05 -1.75
N HIS A 376 -9.98 11.34 -1.03
CA HIS A 376 -8.58 11.74 -0.82
C HIS A 376 -7.70 11.42 -2.04
N LEU A 377 -7.89 10.28 -2.69
CA LEU A 377 -7.13 9.88 -3.88
C LEU A 377 -7.34 10.83 -5.09
N GLN A 378 -8.44 11.59 -5.09
CA GLN A 378 -8.74 12.63 -6.08
C GLN A 378 -8.18 14.02 -5.71
N LYS A 379 -7.38 14.15 -4.64
CA LYS A 379 -6.80 15.40 -4.15
C LYS A 379 -5.25 15.32 -4.12
N PRO A 380 -4.54 16.46 -4.13
CA PRO A 380 -3.09 16.49 -3.93
C PRO A 380 -2.69 15.76 -2.63
N PRO A 381 -1.63 14.94 -2.61
CA PRO A 381 -0.56 14.81 -3.62
C PRO A 381 -0.88 13.96 -4.86
N TYR A 382 -2.07 13.38 -4.98
CA TYR A 382 -2.54 12.47 -6.07
C TYR A 382 -1.83 11.12 -6.19
N VAL A 383 -0.54 11.05 -5.85
CA VAL A 383 0.26 9.82 -5.77
C VAL A 383 0.45 9.47 -4.29
N PHE A 384 0.15 8.22 -3.94
CA PHE A 384 0.17 7.72 -2.57
C PHE A 384 0.94 6.40 -2.48
N GLU A 385 1.72 6.23 -1.42
CA GLU A 385 2.18 4.93 -0.97
C GLU A 385 1.09 4.24 -0.15
N LEU A 386 1.14 2.90 -0.05
CA LEU A 386 0.25 2.14 0.84
C LEU A 386 0.32 2.64 2.30
N HIS A 387 1.50 3.12 2.74
CA HIS A 387 1.66 3.71 4.07
C HIS A 387 0.86 4.99 4.27
N ASP A 388 0.82 5.88 3.27
CA ASP A 388 0.09 7.15 3.34
C ASP A 388 -1.41 6.90 3.54
N LEU A 389 -1.95 5.85 2.90
CA LEU A 389 -3.35 5.47 2.96
C LEU A 389 -3.78 5.02 4.38
N TYR A 390 -2.86 4.47 5.17
CA TYR A 390 -3.13 4.15 6.58
C TYR A 390 -3.18 5.39 7.50
N MET A 391 -2.56 6.49 7.06
CA MET A 391 -2.47 7.76 7.80
C MET A 391 -3.58 8.76 7.44
N LEU A 392 -4.45 8.41 6.48
CA LEU A 392 -5.60 9.24 6.11
C LEU A 392 -6.61 9.36 7.25
N THR A 393 -7.17 10.56 7.42
CA THR A 393 -8.21 10.88 8.41
C THR A 393 -9.56 11.15 7.75
N ASP A 394 -10.62 11.01 8.53
CA ASP A 394 -11.94 11.57 8.20
C ASP A 394 -11.97 13.10 8.34
N ASP A 395 -13.13 13.70 8.01
CA ASP A 395 -13.39 15.14 8.12
C ASP A 395 -13.31 15.69 9.57
N ARG A 396 -13.21 14.80 10.58
CA ARG A 396 -13.09 15.14 12.00
C ARG A 396 -11.66 14.93 12.53
N GLY A 397 -10.70 14.59 11.67
CA GLY A 397 -9.30 14.33 12.04
C GLY A 397 -9.05 12.96 12.68
N VAL A 398 -10.00 12.02 12.59
CA VAL A 398 -9.85 10.65 13.10
C VAL A 398 -9.28 9.75 12.01
N LEU A 399 -8.16 9.09 12.29
CA LEU A 399 -7.54 8.10 11.39
C LEU A 399 -8.54 7.02 10.96
N LEU A 400 -8.60 6.72 9.65
CA LEU A 400 -9.47 5.68 9.11
C LEU A 400 -9.13 4.29 9.66
N THR A 401 -7.85 4.04 9.95
CA THR A 401 -7.36 2.82 10.60
C THR A 401 -7.79 2.65 12.06
N LYS A 402 -8.48 3.63 12.67
CA LYS A 402 -9.21 3.47 13.94
C LYS A 402 -10.67 3.06 13.77
N LYS A 403 -11.21 3.15 12.55
CA LYS A 403 -12.61 2.78 12.21
C LYS A 403 -12.69 1.43 11.50
N ILE A 404 -11.77 1.16 10.58
CA ILE A 404 -11.71 -0.06 9.77
C ILE A 404 -10.35 -0.75 9.88
N ALA A 405 -10.31 -2.05 9.62
CA ALA A 405 -9.08 -2.82 9.65
C ALA A 405 -8.15 -2.43 8.48
N ARG A 406 -6.83 -2.61 8.64
CA ARG A 406 -5.87 -2.40 7.52
C ARG A 406 -6.13 -3.36 6.36
N SER A 407 -6.52 -4.59 6.67
CA SER A 407 -6.96 -5.59 5.68
C SER A 407 -8.16 -5.14 4.86
N ASP A 408 -9.11 -4.37 5.43
CA ASP A 408 -10.24 -3.82 4.67
C ASP A 408 -9.77 -2.78 3.64
N ILE A 409 -8.76 -1.96 4.00
CA ILE A 409 -8.14 -0.96 3.11
C ILE A 409 -7.36 -1.67 1.99
N GLU A 410 -6.52 -2.65 2.35
CA GLU A 410 -5.73 -3.44 1.38
C GLU A 410 -6.62 -4.22 0.42
N THR A 411 -7.65 -4.89 0.92
CA THR A 411 -8.62 -5.61 0.09
C THR A 411 -9.33 -4.67 -0.87
N TRP A 412 -9.77 -3.50 -0.39
CA TRP A 412 -10.38 -2.49 -1.25
C TRP A 412 -9.40 -1.95 -2.31
N ILE A 413 -8.14 -1.68 -1.97
CA ILE A 413 -7.12 -1.27 -2.95
C ILE A 413 -6.93 -2.36 -4.01
N GLN A 414 -6.82 -3.64 -3.61
CA GLN A 414 -6.70 -4.75 -4.54
C GLN A 414 -7.96 -4.93 -5.41
N GLU A 415 -9.16 -4.68 -4.88
CA GLU A 415 -10.40 -4.62 -5.66
C GLU A 415 -10.35 -3.50 -6.70
N MET A 416 -9.91 -2.29 -6.34
CA MET A 416 -9.88 -1.13 -7.24
C MET A 416 -8.68 -1.10 -8.20
N LEU A 417 -7.64 -1.92 -7.96
CA LEU A 417 -6.53 -2.19 -8.90
C LEU A 417 -6.84 -3.31 -9.90
N LYS A 418 -7.85 -4.16 -9.64
CA LYS A 418 -8.31 -5.16 -10.60
C LYS A 418 -8.96 -4.46 -11.80
N ARG A 419 -8.70 -4.99 -12.99
CA ARG A 419 -9.27 -4.47 -14.24
C ARG A 419 -10.66 -5.10 -14.47
N PRO A 420 -11.68 -4.32 -14.85
CA PRO A 420 -13.00 -4.87 -15.18
C PRO A 420 -12.97 -5.72 -16.46
N SER A 421 -12.20 -5.29 -17.47
CA SER A 421 -12.01 -5.95 -18.76
C SER A 421 -10.60 -5.71 -19.30
N GLU A 422 -10.21 -6.33 -20.42
CA GLU A 422 -8.91 -6.06 -21.04
C GLU A 422 -8.80 -4.65 -21.64
N GLN A 423 -9.94 -4.03 -21.98
CA GLN A 423 -10.05 -2.73 -22.64
C GLN A 423 -10.24 -1.58 -21.63
N GLU A 424 -10.80 -1.85 -20.46
CA GLU A 424 -11.02 -0.84 -19.42
C GLU A 424 -9.83 -0.66 -18.49
N ILE A 425 -9.66 0.57 -18.00
CA ILE A 425 -8.73 0.86 -16.91
C ILE A 425 -9.40 0.64 -15.55
N SER A 426 -8.63 0.11 -14.60
CA SER A 426 -9.00 0.02 -13.19
C SER A 426 -9.16 1.41 -12.56
N GLU A 427 -10.01 1.54 -11.53
CA GLU A 427 -10.26 2.84 -10.86
C GLU A 427 -8.94 3.42 -10.33
N LEU A 428 -8.12 2.56 -9.72
CA LEU A 428 -6.76 2.87 -9.30
C LEU A 428 -5.73 2.24 -10.24
N VAL A 429 -4.58 2.89 -10.34
CA VAL A 429 -3.44 2.43 -11.13
C VAL A 429 -2.22 2.36 -10.23
N SER A 430 -1.53 1.22 -10.24
CA SER A 430 -0.20 1.08 -9.63
C SER A 430 0.90 1.34 -10.68
N PHE A 431 1.95 2.04 -10.26
CA PHE A 431 3.15 2.24 -11.08
C PHE A 431 4.42 2.25 -10.22
N ASP A 432 5.55 2.00 -10.88
CA ASP A 432 6.88 1.99 -10.25
C ASP A 432 7.69 3.21 -10.72
N THR A 433 8.60 3.66 -9.87
CA THR A 433 9.63 4.65 -10.14
C THR A 433 11.00 4.02 -9.88
N PRO A 434 12.12 4.66 -10.28
CA PRO A 434 13.46 4.16 -9.97
C PRO A 434 13.74 4.00 -8.46
N GLU A 435 13.05 4.75 -7.60
CA GLU A 435 13.26 4.76 -6.15
C GLU A 435 12.20 3.98 -5.36
N LYS A 436 10.93 4.05 -5.79
CA LYS A 436 9.76 3.53 -5.07
C LYS A 436 8.89 2.68 -5.97
N LYS A 437 8.39 1.57 -5.44
CA LYS A 437 7.50 0.63 -6.14
C LYS A 437 6.08 0.66 -5.57
N GLY A 438 5.10 0.28 -6.40
CA GLY A 438 3.70 0.16 -6.00
C GLY A 438 3.07 1.49 -5.59
N LEU A 439 3.47 2.61 -6.23
CA LEU A 439 2.82 3.90 -6.05
C LEU A 439 1.42 3.86 -6.67
N ILE A 440 0.44 4.38 -5.94
CA ILE A 440 -0.98 4.32 -6.31
C ILE A 440 -1.45 5.71 -6.75
N ILE A 441 -2.17 5.78 -7.87
CA ILE A 441 -2.83 6.98 -8.36
C ILE A 441 -4.26 6.64 -8.83
N HIS A 442 -5.21 7.55 -8.60
CA HIS A 442 -6.55 7.46 -9.18
C HIS A 442 -6.48 7.71 -10.69
N SER A 443 -7.04 6.81 -11.50
CA SER A 443 -7.00 6.85 -12.97
C SER A 443 -7.35 8.23 -13.56
N GLY A 444 -8.44 8.85 -13.10
CA GLY A 444 -8.86 10.19 -13.53
C GLY A 444 -7.93 11.36 -13.16
N GLN A 445 -6.88 11.13 -12.35
CA GLN A 445 -5.84 12.12 -12.04
C GLN A 445 -4.52 11.83 -12.78
N TYR A 446 -4.45 10.72 -13.52
CA TYR A 446 -3.24 10.26 -14.22
C TYR A 446 -2.77 11.26 -15.30
N VAL A 447 -3.67 11.61 -16.23
CA VAL A 447 -3.38 12.55 -17.32
C VAL A 447 -3.16 13.99 -16.81
N PRO A 448 -4.00 14.56 -15.93
CA PRO A 448 -3.76 15.87 -15.34
C PRO A 448 -2.38 15.99 -14.67
N LEU A 449 -1.99 14.98 -13.88
CA LEU A 449 -0.69 14.98 -13.20
C LEU A 449 0.48 14.83 -14.18
N LEU A 450 0.37 13.90 -15.15
CA LEU A 450 1.41 13.68 -16.17
C LEU A 450 1.69 14.97 -16.97
N LEU A 451 0.63 15.65 -17.42
CA LEU A 451 0.74 16.93 -18.14
C LEU A 451 1.40 18.02 -17.28
N ARG A 452 1.01 18.13 -16.01
CA ARG A 452 1.62 19.09 -15.06
C ARG A 452 3.10 18.80 -14.81
N LEU A 453 3.48 17.53 -14.67
CA LEU A 453 4.88 17.12 -14.49
C LEU A 453 5.71 17.46 -15.73
N ILE A 454 5.22 17.19 -16.94
CA ILE A 454 5.86 17.55 -18.22
C ILE A 454 6.09 19.08 -18.30
N GLN A 455 5.07 19.88 -17.99
CA GLN A 455 5.16 21.34 -18.00
C GLN A 455 6.18 21.89 -17.00
N SER A 456 6.34 21.23 -15.84
CA SER A 456 7.33 21.63 -14.83
C SER A 456 8.76 21.15 -15.15
N ALA A 457 8.91 19.97 -15.73
CA ALA A 457 10.21 19.36 -16.02
C ALA A 457 10.89 19.98 -17.25
N ALA A 458 10.15 20.22 -18.33
CA ALA A 458 10.71 20.71 -19.59
C ALA A 458 11.60 21.97 -19.47
N PRO A 459 11.22 23.06 -18.77
CA PRO A 459 12.08 24.24 -18.64
C PRO A 459 13.30 24.02 -17.75
N VAL A 460 13.26 23.08 -16.80
CA VAL A 460 14.38 22.73 -15.93
C VAL A 460 15.40 21.89 -16.71
N LEU A 461 14.94 20.81 -17.33
CA LEU A 461 15.76 19.92 -18.15
C LEU A 461 16.45 20.68 -19.29
N ARG A 462 15.73 21.56 -20.00
CA ARG A 462 16.32 22.39 -21.07
C ARG A 462 17.47 23.25 -20.55
N ARG A 463 17.29 23.93 -19.42
CA ARG A 463 18.36 24.76 -18.81
C ARG A 463 19.55 23.92 -18.37
N SER A 464 19.30 22.76 -17.74
CA SER A 464 20.34 21.86 -17.25
C SER A 464 21.17 21.29 -18.42
N LEU A 465 20.52 20.78 -19.48
CA LEU A 465 21.15 20.32 -20.70
C LEU A 465 21.94 21.43 -21.42
N THR A 466 21.36 22.63 -21.59
CA THR A 466 22.07 23.78 -22.20
C THR A 466 23.29 24.18 -21.38
N HIS A 467 23.22 24.19 -20.05
CA HIS A 467 24.35 24.54 -19.19
C HIS A 467 25.45 23.47 -19.20
N ARG A 468 25.07 22.18 -19.20
CA ARG A 468 26.03 21.08 -19.33
C ARG A 468 26.72 21.10 -20.69
N MET A 469 25.97 21.21 -21.79
CA MET A 469 26.54 21.31 -23.14
C MET A 469 27.42 22.56 -23.29
N LEU A 470 27.05 23.70 -22.70
CA LEU A 470 27.89 24.90 -22.67
C LEU A 470 29.23 24.62 -21.97
N THR A 471 29.22 23.95 -20.83
CA THR A 471 30.44 23.60 -20.07
C THR A 471 31.32 22.63 -20.86
N GLU A 472 30.75 21.54 -21.39
CA GLU A 472 31.47 20.57 -22.21
C GLU A 472 32.10 21.24 -23.46
N LEU A 473 31.38 22.15 -24.13
CA LEU A 473 31.90 22.94 -25.26
C LEU A 473 32.96 23.98 -24.87
N GLN A 474 32.95 24.50 -23.63
CA GLN A 474 34.01 25.39 -23.13
C GLN A 474 35.32 24.62 -22.90
N ASP A 475 35.23 23.36 -22.51
CA ASP A 475 36.37 22.45 -22.29
C ASP A 475 36.84 21.73 -23.58
N ASP A 476 36.29 22.09 -24.75
CA ASP A 476 36.49 21.45 -26.08
C ASP A 476 36.14 19.95 -26.10
N GLN A 477 35.28 19.51 -25.18
CA GLN A 477 34.68 18.18 -25.18
C GLN A 477 33.56 18.14 -26.23
N ARG A 478 33.48 17.04 -26.97
CA ARG A 478 32.52 16.83 -28.06
C ARG A 478 31.92 15.45 -27.96
N GLU A 479 31.08 15.28 -26.94
CA GLU A 479 30.35 14.05 -26.69
C GLU A 479 29.43 13.69 -27.87
N ASP A 480 28.98 12.44 -27.91
CA ASP A 480 28.16 11.94 -29.02
C ASP A 480 26.76 12.57 -29.02
N TRP A 481 26.20 12.83 -27.84
CA TRP A 481 24.90 13.51 -27.65
C TRP A 481 24.87 14.96 -28.14
N HIS A 482 26.02 15.57 -28.48
CA HIS A 482 26.08 16.88 -29.15
C HIS A 482 25.74 16.78 -30.65
N LYS A 483 26.00 15.62 -31.26
CA LYS A 483 26.00 15.44 -32.72
C LYS A 483 24.87 14.54 -33.21
N ASP A 484 24.60 13.46 -32.47
CA ASP A 484 23.60 12.46 -32.79
C ASP A 484 22.31 12.68 -31.98
N ASP A 485 21.17 12.57 -32.65
CA ASP A 485 19.86 12.69 -32.04
C ASP A 485 19.51 11.47 -31.18
N ALA A 486 19.97 10.26 -31.53
CA ALA A 486 19.70 9.07 -30.72
C ALA A 486 20.47 9.09 -29.39
N ALA A 487 21.75 9.48 -29.41
CA ALA A 487 22.52 9.75 -28.21
C ALA A 487 21.93 10.88 -27.35
N PHE A 488 21.36 11.92 -27.96
CA PHE A 488 20.64 12.99 -27.24
C PHE A 488 19.36 12.50 -26.55
N GLU A 489 18.56 11.65 -27.21
CA GLU A 489 17.36 11.05 -26.59
C GLU A 489 17.71 10.16 -25.39
N PHE A 490 18.83 9.41 -25.47
CA PHE A 490 19.31 8.59 -24.37
C PHE A 490 19.73 9.44 -23.15
N GLU A 491 20.52 10.49 -23.37
CA GLU A 491 20.95 11.40 -22.29
C GLU A 491 19.75 12.16 -21.68
N LEU A 492 18.82 12.64 -22.51
CA LEU A 492 17.57 13.26 -22.04
C LEU A 492 16.74 12.29 -21.19
N LEU A 493 16.64 11.02 -21.60
CA LEU A 493 15.92 9.99 -20.86
C LEU A 493 16.56 9.68 -19.49
N GLU A 494 17.87 9.48 -19.44
CA GLU A 494 18.57 9.24 -18.17
C GLU A 494 18.51 10.48 -17.26
N GLN A 495 18.50 11.69 -17.80
CA GLN A 495 18.30 12.90 -17.00
C GLN A 495 16.87 13.02 -16.47
N VAL A 496 15.83 12.72 -17.27
CA VAL A 496 14.43 12.62 -16.81
C VAL A 496 14.31 11.59 -15.68
N ARG A 497 14.93 10.42 -15.85
CA ARG A 497 14.92 9.34 -14.87
C ARG A 497 15.54 9.74 -13.52
N ARG A 498 16.58 10.58 -13.55
CA ARG A 498 17.32 11.05 -12.36
C ARG A 498 16.69 12.27 -11.69
N GLU A 499 16.28 13.29 -12.45
CA GLU A 499 15.74 14.54 -11.89
C GLU A 499 14.21 14.49 -11.67
N PHE A 500 13.49 13.68 -12.45
CA PHE A 500 12.03 13.59 -12.43
C PHE A 500 11.52 12.13 -12.39
N PRO A 501 11.87 11.33 -11.36
CA PRO A 501 11.54 9.90 -11.28
C PRO A 501 10.03 9.60 -11.33
N LEU A 502 9.18 10.50 -10.82
CA LEU A 502 7.71 10.40 -10.92
C LEU A 502 7.20 10.58 -12.36
N LEU A 503 7.79 11.51 -13.13
CA LEU A 503 7.45 11.69 -14.54
C LEU A 503 7.86 10.46 -15.36
N TYR A 504 9.05 9.92 -15.09
CA TYR A 504 9.52 8.68 -15.70
C TYR A 504 8.56 7.49 -15.42
N GLY A 505 8.15 7.29 -14.16
CA GLY A 505 7.24 6.20 -13.78
C GLY A 505 5.81 6.34 -14.34
N LEU A 506 5.30 7.57 -14.46
CA LEU A 506 3.99 7.85 -15.06
C LEU A 506 4.01 7.87 -16.60
N ALA A 507 5.18 7.87 -17.24
CA ALA A 507 5.28 7.81 -18.70
C ALA A 507 5.21 6.36 -19.21
N SER A 508 4.01 5.76 -19.13
CA SER A 508 3.73 4.40 -19.63
C SER A 508 2.76 4.42 -20.82
N PHE A 509 3.17 3.90 -21.97
CA PHE A 509 2.29 3.73 -23.14
C PHE A 509 1.01 2.95 -22.79
N LYS A 510 1.16 1.77 -22.17
CA LYS A 510 0.04 0.87 -21.88
C LYS A 510 -1.01 1.55 -21.00
N THR A 511 -0.56 2.26 -19.97
CA THR A 511 -1.46 2.94 -19.04
C THR A 511 -2.09 4.17 -19.68
N LEU A 512 -1.30 5.04 -20.31
CA LEU A 512 -1.81 6.26 -20.96
C LEU A 512 -2.81 5.94 -22.08
N PHE A 513 -2.55 4.88 -22.86
CA PHE A 513 -3.49 4.39 -23.87
C PHE A 513 -4.84 3.99 -23.25
N LEU A 514 -4.82 3.19 -22.18
CA LEU A 514 -6.04 2.73 -21.49
C LEU A 514 -6.82 3.87 -20.81
N VAL A 515 -6.13 4.90 -20.26
CA VAL A 515 -6.84 6.11 -19.76
C VAL A 515 -7.53 6.84 -20.91
N LEU A 516 -6.85 7.02 -22.05
CA LEU A 516 -7.37 7.81 -23.18
C LEU A 516 -8.52 7.14 -23.95
N ASP A 517 -8.57 5.81 -23.93
CA ASP A 517 -9.62 5.01 -24.56
C ASP A 517 -10.80 4.77 -23.59
N GLY A 518 -10.51 4.50 -22.31
CA GLY A 518 -11.51 4.16 -21.29
C GLY A 518 -12.09 5.33 -20.48
N GLN A 519 -11.58 6.56 -20.60
CA GLN A 519 -12.08 7.72 -19.84
C GLN A 519 -12.40 8.94 -20.71
N ASP A 520 -13.50 9.61 -20.36
CA ASP A 520 -13.97 10.80 -21.05
C ASP A 520 -13.28 12.06 -20.50
N LEU A 521 -12.03 12.25 -20.94
CA LEU A 521 -11.18 13.36 -20.54
C LEU A 521 -11.53 14.68 -21.26
N PRO A 522 -11.41 15.84 -20.58
CA PRO A 522 -11.54 17.14 -21.20
C PRO A 522 -10.62 17.29 -22.43
N GLN A 523 -11.13 17.91 -23.51
CA GLN A 523 -10.41 17.98 -24.79
C GLN A 523 -9.02 18.64 -24.70
N HIS A 524 -8.85 19.57 -23.76
CA HIS A 524 -7.58 20.27 -23.49
C HIS A 524 -6.52 19.38 -22.82
N GLU A 525 -6.92 18.27 -22.20
CA GLU A 525 -6.02 17.24 -21.65
C GLU A 525 -5.85 16.07 -22.63
N LYS A 526 -6.96 15.64 -23.24
CA LYS A 526 -7.01 14.52 -24.20
C LYS A 526 -6.11 14.77 -25.41
N THR A 527 -6.13 15.97 -25.98
CA THR A 527 -5.33 16.33 -27.17
C THR A 527 -3.80 16.24 -26.93
N PRO A 528 -3.22 16.92 -25.92
CA PRO A 528 -1.78 16.81 -25.67
C PRO A 528 -1.37 15.41 -25.19
N ALA A 529 -2.21 14.69 -24.45
CA ALA A 529 -1.93 13.32 -24.05
C ALA A 529 -1.93 12.34 -25.24
N MET A 530 -2.89 12.45 -26.18
CA MET A 530 -2.88 11.69 -27.43
C MET A 530 -1.64 11.99 -28.28
N ALA A 531 -1.14 13.22 -28.26
CA ALA A 531 0.07 13.60 -28.98
C ALA A 531 1.34 12.90 -28.46
N MET A 532 1.37 12.42 -27.21
CA MET A 532 2.51 11.67 -26.64
C MET A 532 2.61 10.23 -27.15
N ILE A 533 1.55 9.70 -27.77
CA ILE A 533 1.47 8.30 -28.19
C ILE A 533 1.79 8.15 -29.68
N ASP A 534 2.53 7.09 -30.03
CA ASP A 534 2.57 6.51 -31.37
C ASP A 534 1.71 5.23 -31.37
N ARG A 535 0.48 5.35 -31.91
CA ARG A 535 -0.46 4.22 -32.02
C ARG A 535 0.03 3.14 -32.99
N SER A 536 0.90 3.48 -33.96
CA SER A 536 1.41 2.53 -34.96
C SER A 536 2.53 1.64 -34.43
N LYS A 537 3.34 2.17 -33.50
CA LYS A 537 4.48 1.47 -32.88
C LYS A 537 4.18 0.91 -31.48
N HIS A 538 2.95 1.06 -31.00
CA HIS A 538 2.53 0.70 -29.64
C HIS A 538 3.49 1.23 -28.55
N SER A 539 3.94 2.47 -28.71
CA SER A 539 4.96 3.08 -27.86
C SER A 539 4.65 4.56 -27.60
N LEU A 540 5.31 5.14 -26.60
CA LEU A 540 5.38 6.59 -26.48
C LEU A 540 6.25 7.16 -27.60
N ARG A 541 6.04 8.43 -27.94
CA ARG A 541 6.97 9.21 -28.75
C ARG A 541 8.27 9.46 -27.98
N SER A 542 9.28 9.92 -28.70
CA SER A 542 10.57 10.23 -28.10
C SER A 542 10.47 11.38 -27.08
N TRP A 543 11.41 11.43 -26.14
CA TRP A 543 11.34 12.38 -25.03
C TRP A 543 11.58 13.82 -25.50
N SER A 544 12.36 14.03 -26.56
CA SER A 544 12.45 15.34 -27.22
C SER A 544 11.09 15.83 -27.73
N SER A 545 10.27 14.94 -28.28
CA SER A 545 8.94 15.26 -28.81
C SER A 545 7.91 15.49 -27.69
N ILE A 546 8.00 14.77 -26.59
CA ILE A 546 7.08 14.91 -25.44
C ILE A 546 7.39 16.19 -24.66
N LEU A 547 8.67 16.46 -24.37
CA LEU A 547 9.11 17.64 -23.62
C LEU A 547 9.29 18.89 -24.49
N LYS A 548 9.28 18.75 -25.83
CA LYS A 548 9.58 19.81 -26.81
C LYS A 548 10.97 20.43 -26.60
N ILE A 549 11.97 19.56 -26.45
CA ILE A 549 13.39 19.92 -26.29
C ILE A 549 14.18 19.21 -27.38
N THR A 550 14.61 19.93 -28.42
CA THR A 550 15.45 19.35 -29.48
C THR A 550 16.94 19.60 -29.23
N ARG A 551 17.80 18.70 -29.73
CA ARG A 551 19.27 18.84 -29.68
C ARG A 551 19.74 20.14 -30.33
N GLU A 552 19.15 20.50 -31.48
CA GLU A 552 19.50 21.71 -32.23
C GLU A 552 19.25 23.00 -31.43
N GLU A 553 18.12 23.09 -30.72
CA GLU A 553 17.82 24.22 -29.85
C GLU A 553 18.78 24.28 -28.66
N VAL A 554 19.01 23.16 -27.97
CA VAL A 554 19.95 23.09 -26.84
C VAL A 554 21.36 23.52 -27.28
N PHE A 555 21.84 23.02 -28.42
CA PHE A 555 23.15 23.37 -28.98
C PHE A 555 23.22 24.83 -29.43
N ARG A 556 22.19 25.36 -30.10
CA ARG A 556 22.12 26.77 -30.49
C ARG A 556 22.15 27.68 -29.25
N ASP A 557 21.35 27.36 -28.25
CA ASP A 557 21.20 28.18 -27.04
C ASP A 557 22.48 28.13 -26.18
N ALA A 558 23.20 27.00 -26.17
CA ALA A 558 24.55 26.89 -25.59
C ALA A 558 25.59 27.68 -26.41
N ARG A 559 25.57 27.57 -27.74
CA ARG A 559 26.50 28.27 -28.64
C ARG A 559 26.36 29.80 -28.59
N ILE A 560 25.16 30.33 -28.32
CA ILE A 560 24.93 31.77 -28.09
C ILE A 560 25.62 32.24 -26.80
N GLN A 561 25.74 31.36 -25.79
CA GLN A 561 26.40 31.67 -24.52
C GLN A 561 27.91 31.44 -24.55
N LEU A 562 28.45 30.75 -25.57
CA LEU A 562 29.89 30.62 -25.76
C LEU A 562 30.53 31.98 -26.06
N PRO A 563 31.72 32.27 -25.51
CA PRO A 563 32.48 33.45 -25.87
C PRO A 563 32.78 33.50 -27.37
N PHE A 564 32.63 34.69 -27.98
CA PHE A 564 32.73 34.90 -29.43
C PHE A 564 34.05 34.40 -30.05
N TRP A 565 35.13 34.27 -29.27
CA TRP A 565 36.42 33.75 -29.73
C TRP A 565 36.45 32.23 -29.97
N MET A 566 35.51 31.46 -29.43
CA MET A 566 35.38 30.01 -29.68
C MET A 566 34.47 29.70 -30.89
N VAL A 567 33.64 30.66 -31.32
CA VAL A 567 32.58 30.44 -32.31
C VAL A 567 33.01 30.75 -33.75
N ILE A 568 34.14 31.45 -33.94
CA ILE A 568 34.65 31.91 -35.25
C ILE A 568 35.88 31.07 -35.65
N PRO A 569 35.83 30.29 -36.76
CA PRO A 569 36.89 29.32 -37.10
C PRO A 569 38.26 29.94 -37.41
N VAL A 570 38.30 31.24 -37.76
CA VAL A 570 39.54 31.96 -38.11
C VAL A 570 40.43 32.23 -36.89
N LEU A 571 39.91 32.16 -35.66
CA LEU A 571 40.66 32.48 -34.42
C LEU A 571 41.33 31.26 -33.75
N GLY A 572 40.97 30.03 -34.14
CA GLY A 572 41.51 28.80 -33.52
C GLY A 572 43.03 28.61 -33.71
N SER A 573 43.60 29.15 -34.78
CA SER A 573 45.04 29.14 -35.04
C SER A 573 45.83 30.05 -34.08
N LEU A 574 45.24 31.20 -33.70
CA LEU A 574 45.87 32.17 -32.79
C LEU A 574 46.07 31.59 -31.38
N ILE A 575 45.15 30.74 -30.93
CA ILE A 575 45.18 30.13 -29.59
C ILE A 575 46.31 29.11 -29.47
N ARG A 576 46.59 28.30 -30.51
CA ARG A 576 47.75 27.39 -30.50
C ARG A 576 49.08 28.17 -30.43
N LEU A 577 49.18 29.29 -31.14
CA LEU A 577 50.35 30.18 -31.09
C LEU A 577 50.54 30.81 -29.70
N PHE A 578 49.46 31.24 -29.05
CA PHE A 578 49.51 31.81 -27.70
C PHE A 578 49.81 30.75 -26.63
N ARG A 579 49.24 29.55 -26.73
CA ARG A 579 49.51 28.46 -25.76
C ARG A 579 50.98 28.02 -25.82
N ALA A 580 51.57 27.97 -27.02
CA ALA A 580 52.99 27.70 -27.20
C ALA A 580 53.92 28.82 -26.68
N MET A 581 53.52 30.10 -26.78
CA MET A 581 54.30 31.21 -26.23
C MET A 581 54.21 31.37 -24.70
N PHE A 582 53.20 30.77 -24.05
CA PHE A 582 52.99 30.90 -22.59
C PHE A 582 53.14 29.59 -21.79
N SER A 583 53.50 28.47 -22.44
CA SER A 583 53.82 27.20 -21.77
C SER A 583 55.33 26.93 -21.58
N SER A 584 56.20 27.86 -22.02
CA SER A 584 57.65 27.78 -21.81
C SER A 584 58.05 28.51 -20.53
N SER A 585 58.30 27.75 -19.45
CA SER A 585 58.87 28.29 -18.21
C SER A 585 60.08 27.44 -17.80
N GLY A 586 61.27 28.04 -17.82
CA GLY A 586 62.52 27.38 -17.41
C GLY A 586 63.79 28.20 -17.67
N ALA A 587 64.60 28.37 -16.62
CA ALA A 587 66.03 28.78 -16.60
C ALA A 587 66.44 30.28 -16.78
N ASP A 588 66.52 30.96 -15.64
CA ASP A 588 67.63 31.81 -15.09
C ASP A 588 68.42 32.89 -15.88
N LYS A 589 68.35 34.11 -15.30
CA LYS A 589 69.43 35.06 -14.91
C LYS A 589 70.73 35.22 -15.72
N LYS A 590 71.06 36.50 -16.01
CA LYS A 590 72.27 37.18 -15.44
C LYS A 590 72.16 38.71 -15.45
N THR A 591 73.05 39.38 -14.71
CA THR A 591 72.94 40.80 -14.29
C THR A 591 74.29 41.53 -14.39
N GLN A 592 74.24 42.88 -14.45
CA GLN A 592 75.26 43.94 -14.21
C GLN A 592 75.55 44.78 -15.47
N ASN A 593 75.30 46.10 -15.52
CA ASN A 593 75.67 47.27 -14.69
C ASN A 593 77.06 47.86 -15.00
N LYS A 594 77.07 49.10 -15.53
CA LYS A 594 78.01 50.19 -15.18
C LYS A 594 77.36 51.55 -15.51
N ALA A 595 77.88 52.65 -14.93
CA ALA A 595 77.05 53.81 -14.56
C ALA A 595 77.32 55.14 -15.31
N LYS A 596 76.30 56.02 -15.21
CA LYS A 596 76.17 57.49 -15.29
C LYS A 596 77.41 58.36 -14.93
N PRO A 597 77.40 59.73 -15.05
CA PRO A 597 76.28 60.65 -15.41
C PRO A 597 76.59 61.80 -16.42
N LYS A 598 75.52 62.47 -16.92
CA LYS A 598 75.39 63.95 -16.94
C LYS A 598 73.91 64.37 -17.08
N GLU A 599 73.65 65.67 -17.02
CA GLU A 599 72.51 66.26 -16.29
C GLU A 599 71.76 67.34 -17.09
N LYS A 600 70.41 67.40 -16.94
CA LYS A 600 69.49 68.57 -16.90
C LYS A 600 68.06 68.25 -17.43
N ASN A 601 67.09 69.06 -16.99
CA ASN A 601 65.63 68.82 -17.03
C ASN A 601 64.97 69.11 -18.42
N PRO A 602 63.64 69.00 -18.59
CA PRO A 602 62.90 67.73 -18.70
C PRO A 602 62.02 67.65 -19.97
N PRO A 603 61.87 66.47 -20.62
CA PRO A 603 60.81 66.26 -21.60
C PRO A 603 59.83 65.14 -21.22
N ARG A 604 58.57 65.28 -21.67
CA ARG A 604 57.48 64.29 -21.52
C ARG A 604 57.94 62.88 -21.94
N PRO A 605 57.65 61.81 -21.17
CA PRO A 605 58.11 60.47 -21.52
C PRO A 605 57.35 59.90 -22.74
N THR A 606 58.07 59.78 -23.85
CA THR A 606 57.61 59.07 -25.05
C THR A 606 57.79 57.55 -24.97
N SER A 607 58.43 57.02 -23.93
CA SER A 607 58.58 55.57 -23.72
C SER A 607 57.41 54.96 -22.93
N SER A 608 56.97 53.76 -23.36
CA SER A 608 55.89 52.99 -22.71
C SER A 608 56.11 52.79 -21.21
N ARG A 609 57.36 52.49 -20.80
CA ARG A 609 57.73 52.27 -19.39
C ARG A 609 57.61 53.53 -18.53
N GLY A 610 57.95 54.71 -19.06
CA GLY A 610 57.79 55.98 -18.35
C GLY A 610 56.34 56.41 -18.18
N ARG A 611 55.49 56.12 -19.18
CA ARG A 611 54.04 56.37 -19.08
C ARG A 611 53.39 55.51 -17.99
N LYS A 612 53.76 54.21 -17.91
CA LYS A 612 53.26 53.31 -16.86
C LYS A 612 53.68 53.77 -15.45
N GLN A 613 54.92 54.23 -15.26
CA GLN A 613 55.38 54.76 -13.97
C GLN A 613 54.62 56.03 -13.56
N HIS A 614 54.40 56.97 -14.50
CA HIS A 614 53.61 58.17 -14.25
C HIS A 614 52.13 57.87 -13.92
N PHE A 615 51.53 56.91 -14.64
CA PHE A 615 50.17 56.41 -14.39
C PHE A 615 50.05 55.81 -12.97
N GLN A 616 51.00 54.97 -12.56
CA GLN A 616 51.02 54.38 -11.22
C GLN A 616 51.21 55.44 -10.12
N ALA A 617 52.13 56.39 -10.29
CA ALA A 617 52.35 57.47 -9.32
C ALA A 617 51.13 58.38 -9.13
N GLN A 618 50.38 58.68 -10.19
CA GLN A 618 49.14 59.47 -10.09
C GLN A 618 48.00 58.68 -9.44
N ILE A 619 47.95 57.35 -9.62
CA ILE A 619 47.00 56.51 -8.88
C ILE A 619 47.37 56.43 -7.40
N GLU A 620 48.65 56.41 -7.04
CA GLU A 620 49.10 56.45 -5.65
C GLU A 620 48.74 57.77 -4.95
N ASP A 621 48.89 58.92 -5.62
CA ASP A 621 48.39 60.21 -5.10
C ASP A 621 46.87 60.15 -4.82
N LEU A 622 46.09 59.64 -5.79
CA LEU A 622 44.64 59.51 -5.62
C LEU A 622 44.25 58.53 -4.51
N GLN A 623 44.99 57.42 -4.33
CA GLN A 623 44.78 56.49 -3.22
C GLN A 623 45.04 57.14 -1.86
N SER A 624 46.11 57.93 -1.73
CA SER A 624 46.50 58.55 -0.44
C SER A 624 45.39 59.38 0.20
N ARG A 625 44.51 59.98 -0.61
CA ARG A 625 43.36 60.82 -0.18
C ARG A 625 42.25 60.05 0.55
N TYR A 626 42.26 58.71 0.51
CA TYR A 626 41.26 57.84 1.15
C TYR A 626 41.81 57.09 2.38
N LEU A 627 43.08 57.31 2.74
CA LEU A 627 43.78 56.58 3.80
C LEU A 627 44.11 57.51 4.98
N SER A 628 44.00 56.99 6.21
CA SER A 628 44.58 57.66 7.38
C SER A 628 46.10 57.48 7.44
N PRO A 629 46.86 58.34 8.15
CA PRO A 629 48.31 58.18 8.28
C PRO A 629 48.70 56.79 8.79
N GLY A 630 49.49 56.05 8.01
CA GLY A 630 49.93 54.69 8.34
C GLY A 630 48.95 53.55 8.00
N GLN A 631 47.76 53.83 7.46
CA GLN A 631 46.78 52.81 7.09
C GLN A 631 47.04 52.26 5.67
N SER A 632 46.97 50.94 5.46
CA SER A 632 47.10 50.37 4.11
C SER A 632 45.78 50.44 3.32
N PRO A 633 45.83 50.42 1.97
CA PRO A 633 44.63 50.34 1.13
C PRO A 633 43.78 49.10 1.41
N GLN A 634 44.40 48.00 1.82
CA GLN A 634 43.72 46.74 2.11
C GLN A 634 42.89 46.88 3.40
N ASP A 635 43.51 47.35 4.49
CA ASP A 635 42.83 47.56 5.78
C ASP A 635 41.63 48.51 5.64
N ARG A 636 41.77 49.55 4.80
CA ARG A 636 40.69 50.50 4.56
C ARG A 636 39.54 49.90 3.74
N LEU A 637 39.84 49.03 2.77
CA LEU A 637 38.82 48.28 2.05
C LEU A 637 38.08 47.31 2.96
N ASP A 638 38.77 46.61 3.86
CA ASP A 638 38.15 45.67 4.80
C ASP A 638 37.27 46.36 5.86
N GLN A 639 37.68 47.53 6.36
CA GLN A 639 36.81 48.39 7.19
C GLN A 639 35.55 48.83 6.45
N LEU A 640 35.69 49.31 5.21
CA LEU A 640 34.55 49.77 4.41
C LEU A 640 33.61 48.60 4.06
N ARG A 641 34.16 47.43 3.73
CA ARG A 641 33.44 46.17 3.50
C ARG A 641 32.52 45.83 4.66
N GLN A 642 33.05 45.82 5.89
CA GLN A 642 32.26 45.58 7.11
C GLN A 642 31.21 46.68 7.35
N SER A 643 31.47 47.93 6.95
CA SER A 643 30.50 49.01 7.10
C SER A 643 29.33 48.91 6.12
N TRP A 644 29.59 48.70 4.83
CA TRP A 644 28.52 48.72 3.82
C TRP A 644 27.74 47.41 3.70
N ASN A 645 28.34 46.27 4.10
CA ASN A 645 27.69 44.96 4.06
C ASN A 645 27.31 44.46 5.48
N PRO A 646 26.08 44.70 5.96
CA PRO A 646 25.63 44.30 7.31
C PRO A 646 25.16 42.83 7.40
N LEU A 647 25.39 41.99 6.38
CA LEU A 647 24.97 40.59 6.41
C LEU A 647 25.76 39.80 7.46
N ILE A 648 25.04 39.09 8.33
CA ILE A 648 25.58 38.30 9.44
C ILE A 648 26.03 36.90 8.96
N ASP A 649 25.35 36.32 7.96
CA ASP A 649 25.79 35.07 7.33
C ASP A 649 27.10 35.31 6.55
N PRO A 650 28.22 34.63 6.91
CA PRO A 650 29.49 34.79 6.21
C PRO A 650 29.41 34.43 4.72
N THR A 651 28.54 33.49 4.34
CA THR A 651 28.43 33.01 2.95
C THR A 651 27.78 34.07 2.07
N ALA A 652 26.62 34.59 2.46
CA ALA A 652 25.98 35.71 1.78
C ALA A 652 26.83 37.00 1.85
N HIS A 653 27.59 37.21 2.94
CA HIS A 653 28.51 38.33 3.06
C HIS A 653 29.64 38.27 2.03
N GLU A 654 30.30 37.11 1.84
CA GLU A 654 31.33 36.92 0.82
C GLU A 654 30.76 37.03 -0.60
N ASN A 655 29.62 36.38 -0.89
CA ASN A 655 29.00 36.40 -2.21
C ASN A 655 28.67 37.82 -2.68
N LEU A 656 28.01 38.64 -1.86
CA LEU A 656 27.67 40.03 -2.21
C LEU A 656 28.92 40.88 -2.47
N VAL A 657 30.00 40.67 -1.72
CA VAL A 657 31.27 41.38 -1.92
C VAL A 657 31.94 40.93 -3.23
N GLN A 658 31.90 39.64 -3.56
CA GLN A 658 32.43 39.13 -4.83
C GLN A 658 31.61 39.63 -6.04
N ASP A 659 30.28 39.73 -5.93
CA ASP A 659 29.41 40.26 -6.98
C ASP A 659 29.72 41.73 -7.28
N VAL A 660 29.77 42.57 -6.23
CA VAL A 660 30.18 43.99 -6.32
C VAL A 660 31.58 44.12 -6.93
N ASN A 661 32.53 43.31 -6.48
CA ASN A 661 33.90 43.31 -6.97
C ASN A 661 34.02 42.86 -8.43
N THR A 662 33.17 41.93 -8.87
CA THR A 662 33.17 41.40 -10.24
C THR A 662 32.57 42.42 -11.22
N LEU A 663 31.41 43.00 -10.88
CA LEU A 663 30.80 44.09 -11.64
C LEU A 663 31.78 45.27 -11.81
N CYS A 664 32.48 45.64 -10.74
CA CYS A 664 33.50 46.69 -10.77
C CYS A 664 34.67 46.36 -11.73
N ARG A 665 35.20 45.13 -11.67
CA ARG A 665 36.25 44.66 -12.61
C ARG A 665 35.77 44.74 -14.06
N ASP A 666 34.54 44.33 -14.36
CA ASP A 666 34.03 44.30 -15.73
C ASP A 666 33.75 45.68 -16.31
N ILE A 667 33.29 46.63 -15.49
CA ILE A 667 33.15 48.04 -15.90
C ILE A 667 34.50 48.67 -16.24
N LEU A 668 35.55 48.40 -15.44
CA LEU A 668 36.91 48.86 -15.75
C LEU A 668 37.49 48.17 -16.99
N ARG A 669 37.35 46.84 -17.12
CA ARG A 669 37.79 46.08 -18.30
C ARG A 669 37.19 46.63 -19.60
N ARG A 670 35.88 46.94 -19.60
CA ARG A 670 35.18 47.49 -20.78
C ARG A 670 35.74 48.84 -21.23
N ARG A 671 36.34 49.62 -20.33
CA ARG A 671 36.97 50.92 -20.62
C ARG A 671 38.41 50.82 -21.15
N ARG A 672 39.07 49.66 -21.05
CA ARG A 672 40.42 49.39 -21.60
C ARG A 672 41.50 50.41 -21.15
N TYR A 673 41.50 50.81 -19.88
CA TYR A 673 42.52 51.72 -19.32
C TYR A 673 43.95 51.23 -19.60
N ASP A 674 44.15 49.91 -19.55
CA ASP A 674 45.39 49.17 -19.85
C ASP A 674 45.98 49.47 -21.23
N ARG A 675 45.16 49.90 -22.20
CA ARG A 675 45.60 50.28 -23.55
C ARG A 675 45.83 51.79 -23.71
N SER A 676 45.17 52.61 -22.89
CA SER A 676 45.26 54.07 -22.97
C SER A 676 46.43 54.63 -22.14
N LEU A 677 46.70 54.04 -20.97
CA LEU A 677 47.66 54.54 -19.96
C LEU A 677 47.42 56.02 -19.56
N GLN A 678 46.23 56.55 -19.86
CA GLN A 678 45.75 57.82 -19.35
C GLN A 678 45.01 57.57 -18.02
N PRO A 679 45.45 58.15 -16.90
CA PRO A 679 44.80 57.96 -15.62
C PRO A 679 43.44 58.70 -15.59
N PRO A 680 42.38 58.07 -15.07
CA PRO A 680 41.07 58.73 -14.97
C PRO A 680 41.10 59.89 -13.96
N SER A 681 40.37 60.97 -14.27
CA SER A 681 40.14 62.08 -13.34
C SER A 681 39.49 61.56 -12.03
N PRO A 682 39.81 62.16 -10.85
CA PRO A 682 39.14 61.83 -9.59
C PRO A 682 37.61 61.96 -9.68
N GLU A 683 37.12 62.94 -10.44
CA GLU A 683 35.67 63.13 -10.68
C GLU A 683 35.09 61.98 -11.50
N HIS A 684 35.84 61.45 -12.46
CA HIS A 684 35.42 60.33 -13.30
C HIS A 684 35.31 59.02 -12.52
N ILE A 685 36.23 58.76 -11.58
CA ILE A 685 36.16 57.59 -10.68
C ILE A 685 34.95 57.72 -9.75
N ARG A 686 34.71 58.91 -9.18
CA ARG A 686 33.54 59.21 -8.34
C ARG A 686 32.22 59.01 -9.08
N ASP A 687 32.11 59.51 -10.30
CA ASP A 687 30.89 59.35 -11.12
C ASP A 687 30.67 57.89 -11.54
N LEU A 688 31.73 57.11 -11.79
CA LEU A 688 31.61 55.67 -12.02
C LEU A 688 31.15 54.94 -10.75
N ALA A 689 31.76 55.22 -9.60
CA ALA A 689 31.37 54.62 -8.32
C ALA A 689 29.91 54.96 -7.95
N ARG A 690 29.51 56.22 -8.13
CA ARG A 690 28.12 56.68 -7.91
C ARG A 690 27.14 55.94 -8.82
N LYS A 691 27.44 55.78 -10.11
CA LYS A 691 26.59 55.05 -11.07
C LYS A 691 26.47 53.55 -10.74
N ILE A 692 27.53 52.94 -10.21
CA ILE A 692 27.48 51.55 -9.75
C ILE A 692 26.63 51.44 -8.49
N ALA A 693 26.91 52.27 -7.46
CA ALA A 693 26.18 52.26 -6.18
C ALA A 693 24.68 52.60 -6.33
N ALA A 694 24.31 53.40 -7.33
CA ALA A 694 22.92 53.78 -7.65
C ALA A 694 22.21 52.81 -8.63
N SER A 695 22.81 51.65 -8.94
CA SER A 695 22.14 50.63 -9.75
C SER A 695 21.09 49.86 -8.92
N SER A 696 19.99 49.45 -9.56
CA SER A 696 18.86 48.80 -8.88
C SER A 696 19.24 47.49 -8.16
N SER A 697 20.30 46.83 -8.60
CA SER A 697 20.91 45.67 -7.94
C SER A 697 21.38 45.95 -6.49
N PHE A 698 21.65 47.21 -6.13
CA PHE A 698 22.18 47.61 -4.83
C PHE A 698 21.28 48.58 -4.04
N GLU A 699 20.05 48.85 -4.49
CA GLU A 699 19.07 49.68 -3.76
C GLU A 699 18.82 49.20 -2.33
N ARG A 700 18.96 47.89 -2.08
CA ARG A 700 18.77 47.28 -0.75
C ARG A 700 19.91 47.58 0.25
N ILE A 701 21.04 48.12 -0.20
CA ILE A 701 22.20 48.41 0.65
C ILE A 701 22.03 49.76 1.36
N LYS A 702 21.75 49.73 2.67
CA LYS A 702 21.43 50.94 3.46
C LYS A 702 22.56 51.99 3.53
N ARG A 703 23.84 51.58 3.46
CA ARG A 703 25.00 52.50 3.53
C ARG A 703 25.64 52.74 2.16
N GLN A 704 24.88 53.29 1.21
CA GLN A 704 25.37 53.54 -0.15
C GLN A 704 26.61 54.45 -0.23
N LYS A 705 26.79 55.40 0.71
CA LYS A 705 27.99 56.27 0.77
C LYS A 705 29.27 55.49 1.06
N ASP A 706 29.18 54.48 1.92
CA ASP A 706 30.32 53.62 2.27
C ASP A 706 30.64 52.65 1.13
N LEU A 707 29.61 52.12 0.45
CA LEU A 707 29.75 51.34 -0.78
C LEU A 707 30.38 52.15 -1.92
N GLN A 708 29.97 53.41 -2.11
CA GLN A 708 30.58 54.30 -3.11
C GLN A 708 32.08 54.51 -2.80
N THR A 709 32.40 54.79 -1.54
CA THR A 709 33.80 55.01 -1.09
C THR A 709 34.65 53.75 -1.24
N TYR A 710 34.08 52.57 -0.95
CA TYR A 710 34.68 51.26 -1.21
C TYR A 710 34.99 51.07 -2.69
N LEU A 711 34.03 51.35 -3.57
CA LEU A 711 34.17 51.24 -5.02
C LEU A 711 35.25 52.19 -5.57
N GLU A 712 35.34 53.43 -5.08
CA GLU A 712 36.39 54.38 -5.49
C GLU A 712 37.79 53.86 -5.15
N LEU A 713 38.02 53.42 -3.91
CA LEU A 713 39.30 52.88 -3.46
C LEU A 713 39.64 51.53 -4.13
N TYR A 714 38.63 50.69 -4.36
CA TYR A 714 38.81 49.40 -5.01
C TYR A 714 39.15 49.56 -6.49
N MET A 715 38.50 50.48 -7.21
CA MET A 715 38.85 50.81 -8.60
C MET A 715 40.29 51.33 -8.71
N LEU A 716 40.72 52.24 -7.83
CA LEU A 716 42.11 52.71 -7.78
C LEU A 716 43.09 51.56 -7.52
N THR A 717 42.73 50.62 -6.64
CA THR A 717 43.57 49.45 -6.31
C THR A 717 43.68 48.44 -7.46
N LEU A 718 42.64 48.32 -8.31
CA LEU A 718 42.70 47.57 -9.55
C LEU A 718 43.56 48.28 -10.60
N LEU A 719 43.37 49.59 -10.80
CA LEU A 719 44.12 50.37 -11.78
C LEU A 719 45.62 50.46 -11.44
N LYS A 720 46.01 50.44 -10.17
CA LYS A 720 47.43 50.38 -9.76
C LYS A 720 48.16 49.12 -10.26
N LYS A 721 47.44 48.01 -10.48
CA LYS A 721 48.00 46.73 -10.93
C LYS A 721 48.18 46.64 -12.46
N VAL A 722 47.63 47.62 -13.20
CA VAL A 722 47.75 47.78 -14.65
C VAL A 722 49.14 48.25 -15.05
#